data_AF-A0A5S9F565-F1
#
_entry.id   AF-A0A5S9F565-F1
#
_cell.length_a   1.000
_cell.length_b   1.000
_cell.length_c   1.000
_cell.angle_alpha   90.00
_cell.angle_beta   90.00
_cell.angle_gamma   90.00
#
_symmetry.space_group_name_H-M   'P 1'
#
loop_
_entity.id
_entity.type
_entity.pdbx_description
1 polymer ?
#
loop_
_entity_poly.entity_id
_entity_poly.type
_entity_poly.pdbx_seq_one_letter_code
_entity_poly.pdbx_strand_id
1 'polypeptide(L)'
;MDNDTFRSLWSKILEQDSLHKGSTKNNYKSEEMTFSHDITASPQQQTFSGDGTLSPNSPSSATPDTYDNTFSGDSTVSSQDKDSPRETFSENATLNSEDIEKKVTFSATETTAGKNESQVQVEFNATQDYQNYQEINRGGMGIIYKAEQTKLKREIAIKKTLPDADRGKFLAESLVTAYLEHPNIVPVHEIDHDQRNEVLLAMKLVRGTSWKDLLYPKTPEHKDKAKEYDLVKHLQILINVCNAIEYSHSKGIVHCDLKPDNIMIGDFGEVLVMDWGIAVDVRENPDQKRTVHKNEITTPLGTPCYMSPELAEGRGKDISYATDVYLLGGILCEILRRKPPHTGKSLWLVLLNAKKSRPVSFFSASIPAELQQVCHKAMSKEIQERYRSVFDFKNAIADFLNHQESIAISDKAQKLLVENQNWIKEWNNLDEIEKRVQTPLLYENFIKATFGFEQARELWDKNLTARRYELKSRLDHAKFALKNGDLQRVAFQMDFIKMSEDEVGRDYVVNELETIKEKWLLEKEQKRRVKKLKQSIKAILYLMFSFALLFQLPAELQYRNVVFTTIVIFLAIVPLITIIPKKSTDEVKRSIYLTKRAHLFVVILVYPIVIFTFINLSLEHKMGIFPFLLGVVYIVWIYRFFLPKKNKLTTN
;
A
#
# COMPACT_ATOMS: atom_id res chain seq x y z
N MET A 1 -43.79 -12.27 11.23
CA MET A 1 -44.79 -13.33 10.92
C MET A 1 -44.54 -14.56 11.80
N ASP A 2 -45.55 -15.30 12.28
CA ASP A 2 -45.32 -16.58 12.98
C ASP A 2 -44.85 -17.69 11.99
N ASN A 3 -44.50 -18.87 12.50
CA ASN A 3 -43.92 -19.93 11.65
C ASN A 3 -44.95 -20.70 10.82
N ASP A 4 -46.20 -20.81 11.28
CA ASP A 4 -47.24 -21.57 10.58
C ASP A 4 -47.78 -20.76 9.40
N THR A 5 -48.01 -19.46 9.60
CA THR A 5 -48.33 -18.54 8.51
C THR A 5 -47.19 -18.50 7.48
N PHE A 6 -45.92 -18.45 7.94
CA PHE A 6 -44.74 -18.46 7.06
C PHE A 6 -44.67 -19.75 6.24
N ARG A 7 -45.03 -20.89 6.83
CA ARG A 7 -45.06 -22.19 6.16
C ARG A 7 -46.15 -22.25 5.10
N SER A 8 -47.34 -21.79 5.44
CA SER A 8 -48.46 -21.74 4.50
C SER A 8 -48.15 -20.87 3.27
N LEU A 9 -47.50 -19.72 3.47
CA LEU A 9 -47.07 -18.83 2.39
C LEU A 9 -46.14 -19.53 1.41
N TRP A 10 -45.09 -20.18 1.92
CA TRP A 10 -44.10 -20.87 1.08
C TRP A 10 -44.64 -22.17 0.46
N SER A 11 -45.50 -22.91 1.14
CA SER A 11 -46.16 -24.08 0.56
C SER A 11 -46.99 -23.71 -0.67
N LYS A 12 -47.77 -22.62 -0.60
CA LYS A 12 -48.57 -22.12 -1.74
C LYS A 12 -47.70 -21.75 -2.94
N ILE A 13 -46.56 -21.09 -2.69
CA ILE A 13 -45.62 -20.68 -3.74
C ILE A 13 -44.99 -21.89 -4.40
N LEU A 14 -44.52 -22.85 -3.61
CA LEU A 14 -43.91 -24.08 -4.14
C LEU A 14 -44.92 -24.96 -4.89
N GLU A 15 -46.18 -24.96 -4.47
CA GLU A 15 -47.28 -25.64 -5.17
C GLU A 15 -47.60 -24.95 -6.51
N GLN A 16 -47.70 -23.62 -6.54
CA GLN A 16 -47.90 -22.84 -7.78
C GLN A 16 -46.76 -23.03 -8.78
N ASP A 17 -45.51 -23.02 -8.31
CA ASP A 17 -44.33 -23.29 -9.13
C ASP A 17 -44.26 -24.73 -9.65
N SER A 18 -44.82 -25.69 -8.91
CA SER A 18 -44.83 -27.10 -9.35
C SER A 18 -45.89 -27.39 -10.43
N LEU A 19 -46.89 -26.52 -10.57
CA LEU A 19 -47.90 -26.56 -11.63
C LEU A 19 -47.37 -25.97 -12.95
N HIS A 20 -46.47 -24.98 -12.88
CA HIS A 20 -45.68 -24.50 -14.02
C HIS A 20 -44.46 -25.41 -14.21
N LYS A 21 -44.53 -26.40 -15.10
CA LYS A 21 -43.44 -27.36 -15.35
C LYS A 21 -42.12 -26.64 -15.71
N GLY A 22 -41.30 -26.41 -14.69
CA GLY A 22 -39.88 -26.04 -14.79
C GLY A 22 -39.61 -24.56 -14.50
N SER A 23 -39.17 -24.23 -13.28
CA SER A 23 -38.28 -23.08 -13.07
C SER A 23 -37.61 -23.04 -11.69
N THR A 24 -38.21 -23.57 -10.62
CA THR A 24 -37.58 -23.47 -9.29
C THR A 24 -36.98 -24.78 -8.80
N LYS A 25 -37.56 -25.93 -9.14
CA LYS A 25 -37.03 -27.24 -8.72
C LYS A 25 -35.56 -27.48 -9.10
N ASN A 26 -35.06 -26.87 -10.19
CA ASN A 26 -33.66 -26.98 -10.64
C ASN A 26 -32.72 -25.93 -10.01
N ASN A 27 -33.23 -24.77 -9.57
CA ASN A 27 -32.49 -23.84 -8.72
C ASN A 27 -32.44 -24.32 -7.25
N TYR A 28 -33.30 -25.27 -6.89
CA TYR A 28 -33.46 -25.81 -5.53
C TYR A 28 -32.97 -27.24 -5.31
N LYS A 29 -32.70 -28.00 -6.38
CA LYS A 29 -32.05 -29.30 -6.32
C LYS A 29 -30.73 -29.24 -7.09
N SER A 30 -29.61 -29.13 -6.38
CA SER A 30 -28.49 -29.96 -6.79
C SER A 30 -28.94 -31.39 -6.54
N GLU A 31 -29.10 -32.18 -7.59
CA GLU A 31 -29.03 -33.64 -7.42
C GLU A 31 -27.74 -33.93 -6.64
N GLU A 32 -27.89 -34.71 -5.56
CA GLU A 32 -26.94 -34.91 -4.45
C GLU A 32 -27.00 -33.88 -3.29
N MET A 33 -28.16 -33.81 -2.65
CA MET A 33 -28.26 -33.46 -1.22
C MET A 33 -27.71 -34.61 -0.35
N THR A 34 -26.41 -34.80 -0.36
CA THR A 34 -25.65 -35.51 0.70
C THR A 34 -24.25 -34.94 0.77
N PHE A 35 -23.98 -34.16 1.82
CA PHE A 35 -22.60 -33.86 2.21
C PHE A 35 -22.04 -35.10 2.93
N SER A 36 -21.25 -35.92 2.23
CA SER A 36 -20.32 -36.86 2.85
C SER A 36 -19.01 -36.93 2.06
N HIS A 37 -17.94 -37.15 2.81
CA HIS A 37 -16.55 -37.17 2.39
C HIS A 37 -16.23 -38.34 1.45
N ASP A 38 -15.16 -38.19 0.67
CA ASP A 38 -14.35 -39.21 -0.01
C ASP A 38 -15.06 -40.40 -0.70
N ILE A 39 -14.80 -40.59 -2.00
CA ILE A 39 -14.06 -41.74 -2.54
C ILE A 39 -13.88 -41.58 -4.05
N THR A 40 -12.64 -41.82 -4.45
CA THR A 40 -12.06 -41.99 -5.78
C THR A 40 -12.82 -42.95 -6.70
N ALA A 41 -13.01 -42.57 -7.97
CA ALA A 41 -12.80 -43.43 -9.15
C ALA A 41 -12.91 -42.62 -10.45
N SER A 42 -11.78 -42.44 -11.14
CA SER A 42 -11.68 -42.14 -12.58
C SER A 42 -11.60 -43.47 -13.35
N PRO A 43 -11.54 -43.48 -14.71
CA PRO A 43 -12.39 -42.79 -15.69
C PRO A 43 -12.89 -43.78 -16.78
N GLN A 44 -13.83 -43.36 -17.63
CA GLN A 44 -13.88 -43.84 -19.02
C GLN A 44 -13.82 -42.66 -19.99
N GLN A 45 -12.87 -42.80 -20.91
CA GLN A 45 -12.44 -41.86 -21.94
C GLN A 45 -13.53 -41.61 -22.98
N GLN A 46 -13.53 -40.41 -23.54
CA GLN A 46 -13.42 -40.26 -24.99
C GLN A 46 -12.56 -39.04 -25.33
N THR A 47 -11.63 -39.29 -26.23
CA THR A 47 -10.45 -38.51 -26.58
C THR A 47 -10.69 -37.47 -27.66
N PHE A 48 -9.85 -36.44 -27.59
CA PHE A 48 -9.50 -35.40 -28.56
C PHE A 48 -9.36 -35.84 -30.02
N SER A 49 -9.46 -34.86 -30.94
CA SER A 49 -8.49 -34.77 -32.03
C SER A 49 -8.03 -33.31 -32.22
N GLY A 50 -6.71 -33.15 -32.17
CA GLY A 50 -5.97 -31.92 -32.37
C GLY A 50 -4.51 -32.32 -32.58
N ASP A 51 -4.26 -32.97 -33.72
CA ASP A 51 -2.91 -33.34 -34.16
C ASP A 51 -2.18 -32.13 -34.74
N GLY A 52 -0.90 -32.01 -34.38
CA GLY A 52 0.00 -31.00 -34.91
C GLY A 52 1.31 -30.90 -34.13
N THR A 53 1.93 -32.03 -33.81
CA THR A 53 3.28 -32.10 -33.22
C THR A 53 4.34 -32.04 -34.32
N LEU A 54 5.36 -31.19 -34.18
CA LEU A 54 6.73 -31.49 -34.62
C LEU A 54 7.77 -30.79 -33.71
N SER A 55 8.39 -31.59 -32.85
CA SER A 55 9.80 -31.49 -32.41
C SER A 55 10.41 -32.88 -32.72
N PRO A 56 11.75 -33.05 -32.92
CA PRO A 56 12.60 -33.32 -31.73
C PRO A 56 14.13 -33.08 -31.87
N ASN A 57 14.82 -33.20 -30.71
CA ASN A 57 16.22 -33.64 -30.46
C ASN A 57 17.28 -32.59 -29.98
N SER A 58 17.40 -32.48 -28.64
CA SER A 58 18.54 -32.77 -27.72
C SER A 58 20.03 -32.47 -28.08
N PRO A 59 20.99 -32.50 -27.12
CA PRO A 59 21.10 -31.86 -25.79
C PRO A 59 22.49 -31.16 -25.57
N SER A 60 22.70 -30.47 -24.43
CA SER A 60 23.96 -30.32 -23.65
C SER A 60 24.36 -28.89 -23.20
N SER A 61 24.64 -28.81 -21.89
CA SER A 61 25.73 -28.09 -21.17
C SER A 61 26.15 -26.64 -21.47
N ALA A 62 26.36 -25.94 -20.34
CA ALA A 62 27.37 -24.90 -20.05
C ALA A 62 26.90 -23.44 -19.98
N THR A 63 27.29 -22.81 -18.86
CA THR A 63 27.16 -21.43 -18.40
C THR A 63 28.20 -20.49 -19.08
N PRO A 64 28.41 -19.25 -18.61
CA PRO A 64 27.72 -18.01 -18.98
C PRO A 64 28.66 -16.97 -19.64
N ASP A 65 28.15 -16.03 -20.44
CA ASP A 65 28.85 -14.74 -20.70
C ASP A 65 27.87 -13.74 -21.36
N THR A 66 27.52 -12.68 -20.62
CA THR A 66 27.91 -11.27 -20.88
C THR A 66 27.63 -10.75 -22.28
N TYR A 67 26.73 -9.75 -22.40
CA TYR A 67 27.03 -8.43 -22.99
C TYR A 67 25.92 -7.43 -22.64
N ASP A 68 26.36 -6.35 -21.99
CA ASP A 68 25.74 -5.04 -21.90
C ASP A 68 25.22 -4.54 -23.25
N ASN A 69 24.09 -3.81 -23.24
CA ASN A 69 24.07 -2.48 -23.84
C ASN A 69 22.86 -1.67 -23.35
N THR A 70 23.19 -0.75 -22.45
CA THR A 70 22.45 0.45 -22.11
C THR A 70 22.53 1.43 -23.29
N PHE A 71 21.41 2.03 -23.72
CA PHE A 71 21.45 3.30 -24.44
C PHE A 71 20.39 4.26 -23.91
N SER A 72 20.89 5.11 -23.02
CA SER A 72 20.41 6.44 -22.67
C SER A 72 20.45 7.37 -23.88
N GLY A 73 19.42 8.19 -24.05
CA GLY A 73 19.44 9.37 -24.90
C GLY A 73 18.78 10.54 -24.17
N ASP A 74 19.56 11.21 -23.33
CA ASP A 74 19.21 12.51 -22.74
C ASP A 74 20.02 13.57 -23.50
N SER A 75 19.37 14.61 -24.00
CA SER A 75 20.03 15.85 -24.42
C SER A 75 19.10 17.01 -24.13
N THR A 76 19.42 17.66 -23.04
CA THR A 76 18.85 18.87 -22.47
C THR A 76 19.23 20.09 -23.31
N VAL A 77 18.28 20.98 -23.57
CA VAL A 77 18.53 22.42 -23.70
C VAL A 77 17.49 23.13 -22.84
N SER A 78 17.97 23.91 -21.87
CA SER A 78 17.18 24.81 -21.03
C SER A 78 16.62 25.95 -21.89
N SER A 79 15.43 26.50 -21.63
CA SER A 79 15.18 27.38 -20.50
C SER A 79 13.75 27.95 -20.58
N GLN A 80 13.17 28.18 -19.39
CA GLN A 80 12.10 29.16 -19.10
C GLN A 80 10.74 28.98 -19.80
N ASP A 81 9.73 28.47 -19.10
CA ASP A 81 8.71 29.33 -18.48
C ASP A 81 7.67 28.53 -17.67
N LYS A 82 6.98 29.26 -16.81
CA LYS A 82 6.16 28.83 -15.68
C LYS A 82 4.81 28.20 -16.06
N ASP A 83 4.29 27.46 -15.09
CA ASP A 83 2.89 27.11 -14.81
C ASP A 83 2.26 25.88 -15.53
N SER A 84 1.74 25.02 -14.65
CA SER A 84 0.94 23.80 -14.82
C SER A 84 -0.51 24.11 -15.30
N PRO A 85 -1.43 23.12 -15.40
CA PRO A 85 -1.59 22.09 -16.42
C PRO A 85 -2.89 22.34 -17.23
N ARG A 86 -3.11 21.69 -18.38
CA ARG A 86 -4.44 21.67 -19.01
C ARG A 86 -4.94 20.26 -19.30
N GLU A 87 -5.84 19.86 -18.40
CA GLU A 87 -6.93 18.94 -18.63
C GLU A 87 -7.66 19.29 -19.95
N THR A 88 -7.92 18.27 -20.77
CA THR A 88 -8.73 18.41 -21.97
C THR A 88 -10.12 17.89 -21.63
N PHE A 89 -11.00 18.77 -21.17
CA PHE A 89 -12.45 18.80 -21.39
C PHE A 89 -13.03 19.87 -20.45
N SER A 90 -13.20 21.08 -20.95
CA SER A 90 -14.17 22.01 -20.37
C SER A 90 -14.93 22.75 -21.46
N GLU A 91 -16.24 22.54 -21.39
CA GLU A 91 -17.29 23.31 -22.02
C GLU A 91 -17.11 24.78 -21.61
N ASN A 92 -16.98 25.69 -22.60
CA ASN A 92 -17.42 27.09 -22.56
C ASN A 92 -16.96 27.81 -23.83
N ALA A 93 -17.81 27.81 -24.86
CA ALA A 93 -17.75 28.80 -25.93
C ALA A 93 -19.17 29.08 -26.45
N THR A 94 -19.98 29.71 -25.61
CA THR A 94 -21.18 30.44 -26.04
C THR A 94 -20.70 31.73 -26.70
N LEU A 95 -20.83 31.84 -28.02
CA LEU A 95 -20.76 33.12 -28.74
C LEU A 95 -22.19 33.58 -29.02
N ASN A 96 -22.51 34.79 -28.56
CA ASN A 96 -23.82 35.40 -28.75
C ASN A 96 -23.87 36.19 -30.06
N SER A 97 -25.10 36.24 -30.58
CA SER A 97 -25.67 36.90 -31.75
C SER A 97 -25.07 38.25 -32.18
N GLU A 98 -24.79 38.36 -33.49
CA GLU A 98 -25.20 39.45 -34.40
C GLU A 98 -24.38 39.32 -35.69
N ASP A 99 -24.96 38.70 -36.73
CA ASP A 99 -24.72 39.12 -38.13
C ASP A 99 -25.56 38.32 -39.15
N ILE A 100 -26.41 39.07 -39.86
CA ILE A 100 -26.99 38.81 -41.19
C ILE A 100 -28.29 37.97 -41.24
N GLU A 101 -29.40 38.67 -40.95
CA GLU A 101 -30.68 38.44 -41.64
C GLU A 101 -30.54 38.73 -43.14
N LYS A 102 -30.79 37.75 -44.02
CA LYS A 102 -31.33 38.00 -45.37
C LYS A 102 -32.28 36.88 -45.80
N LYS A 103 -33.55 37.18 -45.60
CA LYS A 103 -34.77 36.69 -46.25
C LYS A 103 -34.55 36.35 -47.73
N VAL A 104 -34.77 35.10 -48.14
CA VAL A 104 -35.09 34.76 -49.53
C VAL A 104 -36.22 33.73 -49.58
N THR A 105 -37.29 34.20 -50.19
CA THR A 105 -38.59 33.61 -50.49
C THR A 105 -38.48 32.47 -51.51
N PHE A 106 -39.19 31.36 -51.30
CA PHE A 106 -39.36 30.32 -52.33
C PHE A 106 -40.39 30.78 -53.37
N SER A 107 -39.97 30.89 -54.64
CA SER A 107 -40.85 31.06 -55.79
C SER A 107 -40.69 29.85 -56.71
N ALA A 108 -41.80 29.19 -57.01
CA ALA A 108 -41.88 28.10 -57.97
C ALA A 108 -42.02 28.65 -59.40
N THR A 109 -41.24 28.11 -60.34
CA THR A 109 -41.58 27.99 -61.78
C THR A 109 -40.62 27.03 -62.49
N GLU A 110 -41.16 25.86 -62.82
CA GLU A 110 -41.02 25.00 -64.01
C GLU A 110 -39.73 24.96 -64.88
N THR A 111 -39.17 23.74 -64.92
CA THR A 111 -38.92 22.89 -66.11
C THR A 111 -37.81 23.24 -67.11
N THR A 112 -36.77 22.39 -67.17
CA THR A 112 -36.35 21.72 -68.41
C THR A 112 -35.47 20.50 -68.12
N ALA A 113 -35.65 19.47 -68.96
CA ALA A 113 -35.32 18.07 -68.77
C ALA A 113 -33.82 17.71 -68.75
N GLY A 114 -33.46 16.64 -68.04
CA GLY A 114 -32.19 15.94 -68.29
C GLY A 114 -31.71 14.93 -67.24
N LYS A 115 -32.12 13.66 -67.40
CA LYS A 115 -31.38 12.42 -67.11
C LYS A 115 -31.16 11.96 -65.65
N ASN A 116 -31.79 10.81 -65.38
CA ASN A 116 -31.32 9.68 -64.56
C ASN A 116 -30.72 9.98 -63.18
N GLU A 117 -31.59 10.12 -62.19
CA GLU A 117 -31.27 9.70 -60.82
C GLU A 117 -31.89 8.33 -60.59
N SER A 118 -31.04 7.29 -60.64
CA SER A 118 -31.34 6.01 -60.03
C SER A 118 -31.51 6.27 -58.53
N GLN A 119 -32.76 6.43 -58.09
CA GLN A 119 -33.09 6.34 -56.68
C GLN A 119 -32.70 4.94 -56.21
N VAL A 120 -31.57 4.83 -55.52
CA VAL A 120 -31.23 3.65 -54.73
C VAL A 120 -32.22 3.65 -53.56
N GLN A 121 -33.41 3.07 -53.78
CA GLN A 121 -34.23 2.59 -52.69
C GLN A 121 -33.46 1.44 -52.05
N VAL A 122 -32.73 1.73 -50.97
CA VAL A 122 -32.21 0.69 -50.09
C VAL A 122 -33.42 0.11 -49.35
N GLU A 123 -34.07 -0.88 -49.95
CA GLU A 123 -34.96 -1.77 -49.21
C GLU A 123 -34.09 -2.54 -48.21
N PHE A 124 -34.12 -2.11 -46.94
CA PHE A 124 -33.60 -2.92 -45.85
C PHE A 124 -34.53 -4.13 -45.67
N ASN A 125 -34.20 -5.24 -46.33
CA ASN A 125 -34.81 -6.53 -46.04
C ASN A 125 -34.49 -6.90 -44.58
N ALA A 126 -35.48 -6.71 -43.70
CA ALA A 126 -35.38 -6.86 -42.25
C ALA A 126 -35.73 -8.28 -41.78
N THR A 127 -35.12 -9.32 -42.34
CA THR A 127 -35.60 -10.69 -42.07
C THR A 127 -34.67 -11.62 -41.31
N GLN A 128 -33.45 -11.23 -40.93
CA GLN A 128 -32.67 -11.89 -39.86
C GLN A 128 -31.35 -11.14 -39.59
N ASP A 129 -31.23 -10.45 -38.45
CA ASP A 129 -29.95 -9.85 -38.03
C ASP A 129 -29.03 -10.85 -37.30
N TYR A 130 -29.51 -12.06 -37.05
CA TYR A 130 -28.85 -13.06 -36.21
C TYR A 130 -28.81 -14.43 -36.87
N GLN A 131 -27.65 -15.09 -36.77
CA GLN A 131 -27.42 -16.44 -37.30
C GLN A 131 -26.58 -17.29 -36.35
N ASN A 132 -26.39 -18.57 -36.70
CA ASN A 132 -25.49 -19.51 -36.00
C ASN A 132 -25.79 -19.67 -34.51
N TYR A 133 -27.08 -19.82 -34.16
CA TYR A 133 -27.52 -20.01 -32.78
C TYR A 133 -26.96 -21.30 -32.17
N GLN A 134 -26.25 -21.17 -31.06
CA GLN A 134 -25.78 -22.27 -30.23
C GLN A 134 -26.24 -22.06 -28.79
N GLU A 135 -26.98 -23.02 -28.24
CA GLU A 135 -27.45 -22.93 -26.85
C GLU A 135 -26.26 -22.99 -25.88
N ILE A 136 -26.11 -21.96 -25.04
CA ILE A 136 -25.09 -21.89 -23.99
C ILE A 136 -25.70 -22.37 -22.67
N ASN A 137 -26.93 -21.96 -22.38
CA ASN A 137 -27.59 -22.24 -21.11
C ASN A 137 -29.12 -22.27 -21.27
N ARG A 138 -29.77 -23.09 -20.46
CA ARG A 138 -31.23 -23.16 -20.34
C ARG A 138 -31.62 -23.20 -18.87
N GLY A 139 -32.42 -22.23 -18.46
CA GLY A 139 -32.87 -22.09 -17.07
C GLY A 139 -34.34 -21.70 -16.96
N GLY A 140 -34.76 -21.43 -15.72
CA GLY A 140 -36.14 -21.09 -15.40
C GLY A 140 -36.67 -19.76 -15.97
N MET A 141 -35.76 -18.88 -16.42
CA MET A 141 -36.08 -17.56 -16.97
C MET A 141 -35.93 -17.47 -18.50
N GLY A 142 -35.54 -18.56 -19.17
CA GLY A 142 -35.31 -18.55 -20.61
C GLY A 142 -34.15 -19.43 -21.07
N ILE A 143 -33.87 -19.34 -22.37
CA ILE A 143 -32.74 -20.00 -23.04
C ILE A 143 -31.78 -18.90 -23.47
N ILE A 144 -30.49 -19.10 -23.24
CA ILE A 144 -29.42 -18.21 -23.70
C ILE A 144 -28.69 -18.89 -24.85
N TYR A 145 -28.65 -18.22 -25.99
CA TYR A 145 -27.94 -18.63 -27.18
C TYR A 145 -26.71 -17.75 -27.40
N LYS A 146 -25.60 -18.35 -27.82
CA LYS A 146 -24.58 -17.68 -28.60
C LYS A 146 -25.13 -17.47 -30.01
N ALA A 147 -25.00 -16.28 -30.57
CA ALA A 147 -25.35 -16.01 -31.96
C ALA A 147 -24.33 -15.05 -32.58
N GLU A 148 -24.28 -15.02 -33.91
CA GLU A 148 -23.53 -14.02 -34.67
C GLU A 148 -24.50 -12.95 -35.16
N GLN A 149 -24.21 -11.69 -34.85
CA GLN A 149 -24.93 -10.54 -35.41
C GLN A 149 -24.38 -10.23 -36.80
N THR A 150 -25.17 -10.47 -37.84
CA THR A 150 -24.73 -10.49 -39.23
C THR A 150 -24.22 -9.13 -39.70
N LYS A 151 -24.94 -8.03 -39.37
CA LYS A 151 -24.54 -6.68 -39.81
C LYS A 151 -23.26 -6.17 -39.16
N LEU A 152 -23.05 -6.49 -37.88
CA LEU A 152 -21.90 -6.03 -37.10
C LEU A 152 -20.76 -7.05 -37.05
N LYS A 153 -20.95 -8.26 -37.60
CA LYS A 153 -19.97 -9.36 -37.64
C LYS A 153 -19.32 -9.63 -36.29
N ARG A 154 -20.16 -9.71 -35.24
CA ARG A 154 -19.73 -9.95 -33.87
C ARG A 154 -20.56 -11.05 -33.23
N GLU A 155 -19.97 -11.75 -32.27
CA GLU A 155 -20.71 -12.71 -31.45
C GLU A 155 -21.42 -11.99 -30.30
N ILE A 156 -22.64 -12.42 -30.02
CA ILE A 156 -23.50 -11.88 -28.97
C ILE A 156 -24.20 -13.01 -28.22
N ALA A 157 -24.76 -12.66 -27.06
CA ALA A 157 -25.69 -13.53 -26.36
C ALA A 157 -27.12 -13.08 -26.65
N ILE A 158 -28.00 -14.02 -26.99
CA ILE A 158 -29.43 -13.83 -27.18
C ILE A 158 -30.15 -14.57 -26.07
N LYS A 159 -30.83 -13.82 -25.18
CA LYS A 159 -31.76 -14.41 -24.21
C LYS A 159 -33.14 -14.49 -24.84
N LYS A 160 -33.77 -15.65 -24.77
CA LYS A 160 -35.10 -15.95 -25.31
C LYS A 160 -36.02 -16.48 -24.22
N THR A 161 -37.25 -15.97 -24.16
CA THR A 161 -38.28 -16.44 -23.23
C THR A 161 -38.73 -17.87 -23.57
N LEU A 162 -39.11 -18.67 -22.56
CA LEU A 162 -39.77 -19.96 -22.81
C LEU A 162 -41.22 -19.76 -23.28
N PRO A 163 -41.82 -20.67 -24.07
CA PRO A 163 -43.17 -20.52 -24.62
C PRO A 163 -44.28 -20.25 -23.58
N ASP A 164 -44.15 -20.83 -22.37
CA ASP A 164 -45.12 -20.71 -21.27
C ASP A 164 -44.69 -19.71 -20.17
N ALA A 165 -43.62 -18.94 -20.39
CA ALA A 165 -43.09 -18.01 -19.39
C ALA A 165 -43.78 -16.64 -19.43
N ASP A 166 -43.74 -15.96 -18.28
CA ASP A 166 -44.33 -14.62 -18.10
C ASP A 166 -43.57 -13.58 -18.91
N ARG A 167 -44.11 -13.26 -20.10
CA ARG A 167 -43.56 -12.25 -21.03
C ARG A 167 -43.44 -10.87 -20.40
N GLY A 168 -44.33 -10.51 -19.47
CA GLY A 168 -44.31 -9.22 -18.79
C GLY A 168 -43.08 -9.08 -17.89
N LYS A 169 -42.76 -10.14 -17.12
CA LYS A 169 -41.55 -10.18 -16.29
C LYS A 169 -40.28 -10.16 -17.13
N PHE A 170 -40.24 -10.91 -18.22
CA PHE A 170 -39.09 -10.93 -19.13
C PHE A 170 -38.81 -9.55 -19.74
N LEU A 171 -39.85 -8.84 -20.19
CA LEU A 171 -39.70 -7.51 -20.74
C LEU A 171 -39.29 -6.49 -19.65
N ALA A 172 -39.87 -6.57 -18.45
CA ALA A 172 -39.47 -5.73 -17.33
C ALA A 172 -37.98 -5.91 -16.97
N GLU A 173 -37.49 -7.15 -16.88
CA GLU A 173 -36.07 -7.46 -16.69
C GLU A 173 -35.19 -6.81 -17.78
N SER A 174 -35.59 -7.01 -19.03
CA SER A 174 -34.86 -6.52 -20.20
C SER A 174 -34.73 -5.00 -20.17
N LEU A 175 -35.82 -4.31 -19.83
CA LEU A 175 -35.88 -2.84 -19.74
C LEU A 175 -35.07 -2.30 -18.56
N VAL A 176 -35.08 -2.98 -17.41
CA VAL A 176 -34.23 -2.60 -16.26
C VAL A 176 -32.76 -2.74 -16.62
N THR A 177 -32.37 -3.89 -17.20
CA THR A 177 -30.97 -4.14 -17.57
C THR A 177 -30.49 -3.14 -18.62
N ALA A 178 -31.29 -2.86 -19.64
CA ALA A 178 -30.97 -1.88 -20.68
C ALA A 178 -30.87 -0.44 -20.15
N TYR A 179 -31.63 -0.10 -19.10
CA TYR A 179 -31.57 1.21 -18.46
C TYR A 179 -30.31 1.41 -17.61
N LEU A 180 -29.68 0.32 -17.14
CA LEU A 180 -28.55 0.36 -16.24
C LEU A 180 -27.21 0.27 -16.99
N GLU A 181 -26.80 1.39 -17.59
CA GLU A 181 -25.51 1.51 -18.27
C GLU A 181 -24.36 1.73 -17.27
N HIS A 182 -23.56 0.71 -17.01
CA HIS A 182 -22.41 0.77 -16.09
C HIS A 182 -21.33 -0.25 -16.49
N PRO A 183 -20.01 0.03 -16.30
CA PRO A 183 -18.94 -0.91 -16.66
C PRO A 183 -19.03 -2.29 -15.99
N ASN A 184 -19.67 -2.36 -14.82
CA ASN A 184 -19.88 -3.60 -14.05
C ASN A 184 -21.29 -4.20 -14.18
N ILE A 185 -22.09 -3.77 -15.17
CA ILE A 185 -23.40 -4.34 -15.50
C ILE A 185 -23.36 -4.81 -16.96
N VAL A 186 -23.94 -5.98 -17.24
CA VAL A 186 -23.94 -6.51 -18.62
C VAL A 186 -24.65 -5.55 -19.59
N PRO A 187 -23.98 -5.12 -20.67
CA PRO A 187 -24.61 -4.26 -21.67
C PRO A 187 -25.68 -5.03 -22.47
N VAL A 188 -26.89 -4.47 -22.51
CA VAL A 188 -27.93 -4.84 -23.48
C VAL A 188 -27.72 -4.01 -24.74
N HIS A 189 -27.83 -4.64 -25.91
CA HIS A 189 -27.67 -3.99 -27.21
C HIS A 189 -29.00 -3.64 -27.83
N GLU A 190 -29.96 -4.59 -27.84
CA GLU A 190 -31.29 -4.37 -28.41
C GLU A 190 -32.30 -5.40 -27.90
N ILE A 191 -33.57 -5.05 -28.09
CA ILE A 191 -34.71 -5.95 -27.94
C ILE A 191 -35.30 -6.16 -29.34
N ASP A 192 -35.47 -7.41 -29.74
CA ASP A 192 -36.00 -7.80 -31.04
C ASP A 192 -37.08 -8.90 -30.88
N HIS A 193 -37.68 -9.33 -31.98
CA HIS A 193 -38.66 -10.41 -32.03
C HIS A 193 -38.24 -11.46 -33.05
N ASP A 194 -38.45 -12.74 -32.72
CA ASP A 194 -38.26 -13.82 -33.70
C ASP A 194 -39.45 -13.94 -34.66
N GLN A 195 -39.36 -14.86 -35.64
CA GLN A 195 -40.42 -15.12 -36.62
C GLN A 195 -41.75 -15.58 -36.00
N ARG A 196 -41.75 -16.00 -34.73
CA ARG A 196 -42.93 -16.41 -33.95
C ARG A 196 -43.40 -15.29 -33.01
N ASN A 197 -42.85 -14.09 -33.16
CA ASN A 197 -43.09 -12.91 -32.33
C ASN A 197 -42.66 -13.10 -30.85
N GLU A 198 -41.74 -14.03 -30.58
CA GLU A 198 -41.14 -14.23 -29.25
C GLU A 198 -40.03 -13.19 -29.02
N VAL A 199 -40.01 -12.58 -27.83
CA VAL A 199 -39.06 -11.51 -27.50
C VAL A 199 -37.64 -12.09 -27.39
N LEU A 200 -36.70 -11.46 -28.09
CA LEU A 200 -35.28 -11.71 -28.04
C LEU A 200 -34.58 -10.51 -27.39
N LEU A 201 -33.68 -10.79 -26.45
CA LEU A 201 -32.83 -9.78 -25.83
C LEU A 201 -31.40 -10.02 -26.27
N ALA A 202 -30.85 -9.13 -27.09
CA ALA A 202 -29.45 -9.17 -27.51
C ALA A 202 -28.57 -8.41 -26.53
N MET A 203 -27.52 -9.06 -26.06
CA MET A 203 -26.59 -8.52 -25.06
C MET A 203 -25.15 -8.95 -25.34
N LYS A 204 -24.20 -8.35 -24.64
CA LYS A 204 -22.79 -8.75 -24.72
C LYS A 204 -22.63 -10.25 -24.40
N LEU A 205 -21.96 -10.98 -25.29
CA LEU A 205 -21.49 -12.33 -24.96
C LEU A 205 -20.30 -12.22 -24.01
N VAL A 206 -20.52 -12.54 -22.74
CA VAL A 206 -19.44 -12.53 -21.74
C VAL A 206 -18.62 -13.80 -21.86
N ARG A 207 -17.36 -13.65 -22.27
CA ARG A 207 -16.36 -14.74 -22.28
C ARG A 207 -15.67 -14.76 -20.93
N GLY A 208 -15.98 -15.77 -20.12
CA GLY A 208 -15.54 -15.80 -18.74
C GLY A 208 -16.12 -16.96 -17.94
N THR A 209 -15.97 -16.85 -16.63
CA THR A 209 -16.39 -17.87 -15.65
C THR A 209 -17.32 -17.22 -14.65
N SER A 210 -18.38 -17.92 -14.25
CA SER A 210 -19.26 -17.43 -13.18
C SER A 210 -18.47 -17.35 -11.86
N TRP A 211 -18.81 -16.41 -10.99
CA TRP A 211 -18.12 -16.30 -9.70
C TRP A 211 -18.35 -17.54 -8.85
N LYS A 212 -19.52 -18.16 -8.95
CA LYS A 212 -19.78 -19.46 -8.32
C LYS A 212 -18.82 -20.54 -8.78
N ASP A 213 -18.55 -20.63 -10.07
CA ASP A 213 -17.62 -21.63 -10.61
C ASP A 213 -16.17 -21.35 -10.20
N LEU A 214 -15.82 -20.10 -9.91
CA LEU A 214 -14.53 -19.77 -9.27
C LEU A 214 -14.50 -20.16 -7.79
N LEU A 215 -15.61 -19.99 -7.06
CA LEU A 215 -15.70 -20.39 -5.65
C LEU A 215 -15.77 -21.91 -5.46
N TYR A 216 -16.39 -22.62 -6.41
CA TYR A 216 -16.62 -24.06 -6.40
C TYR A 216 -16.27 -24.69 -7.76
N PRO A 217 -14.99 -24.72 -8.14
CA PRO A 217 -14.57 -25.16 -9.46
C PRO A 217 -14.81 -26.66 -9.68
N LYS A 218 -15.61 -26.98 -10.70
CA LYS A 218 -15.97 -28.35 -11.07
C LYS A 218 -15.09 -28.93 -12.17
N THR A 219 -14.72 -28.13 -13.17
CA THR A 219 -13.89 -28.57 -14.31
C THR A 219 -12.40 -28.29 -14.07
N PRO A 220 -11.48 -28.98 -14.77
CA PRO A 220 -10.06 -28.66 -14.71
C PRO A 220 -9.76 -27.19 -15.02
N GLU A 221 -10.41 -26.62 -16.03
CA GLU A 221 -10.22 -25.23 -16.46
C GLU A 221 -10.64 -24.25 -15.35
N HIS A 222 -11.78 -24.49 -14.71
CA HIS A 222 -12.23 -23.68 -13.57
C HIS A 222 -11.29 -23.81 -12.37
N LYS A 223 -10.73 -25.00 -12.14
CA LYS A 223 -9.76 -25.22 -11.04
C LYS A 223 -8.47 -24.46 -11.29
N ASP A 224 -7.97 -24.46 -12.52
CA ASP A 224 -6.76 -23.71 -12.86
C ASP A 224 -6.99 -22.21 -12.74
N LYS A 225 -8.10 -21.69 -13.27
CA LYS A 225 -8.46 -20.28 -13.11
C LYS A 225 -8.65 -19.90 -11.64
N ALA A 226 -9.33 -20.72 -10.84
CA ALA A 226 -9.57 -20.46 -9.41
C ALA A 226 -8.29 -20.36 -8.56
N LYS A 227 -7.19 -21.04 -8.95
CA LYS A 227 -5.89 -20.91 -8.25
C LYS A 227 -5.33 -19.49 -8.30
N GLU A 228 -5.74 -18.71 -9.30
CA GLU A 228 -5.30 -17.33 -9.45
C GLU A 228 -6.05 -16.37 -8.51
N TYR A 229 -7.14 -16.80 -7.85
CA TYR A 229 -8.02 -15.94 -7.05
C TYR A 229 -7.87 -16.24 -5.55
N ASP A 230 -7.07 -15.41 -4.89
CA ASP A 230 -6.99 -15.39 -3.44
C ASP A 230 -8.13 -14.58 -2.81
N LEU A 231 -8.10 -14.45 -1.48
CA LEU A 231 -9.09 -13.66 -0.75
C LEU A 231 -9.12 -12.20 -1.24
N VAL A 232 -7.97 -11.59 -1.48
CA VAL A 232 -7.86 -10.19 -1.90
C VAL A 232 -8.56 -9.97 -3.24
N LYS A 233 -8.31 -10.85 -4.23
CA LYS A 233 -9.00 -10.79 -5.52
C LYS A 233 -10.51 -11.00 -5.41
N HIS A 234 -10.97 -11.90 -4.53
CA HIS A 234 -12.41 -12.03 -4.30
C HIS A 234 -13.03 -10.78 -3.66
N LEU A 235 -12.33 -10.10 -2.76
CA LEU A 235 -12.79 -8.83 -2.20
C LEU A 235 -12.80 -7.71 -3.26
N GLN A 236 -11.84 -7.69 -4.18
CA GLN A 236 -11.84 -6.77 -5.33
C GLN A 236 -13.02 -7.01 -6.28
N ILE A 237 -13.36 -8.28 -6.56
CA ILE A 237 -14.59 -8.64 -7.29
C ILE A 237 -15.82 -8.10 -6.55
N LEU A 238 -15.89 -8.30 -5.22
CA LEU A 238 -17.00 -7.79 -4.41
C LEU A 238 -17.11 -6.26 -4.48
N ILE A 239 -15.99 -5.52 -4.45
CA ILE A 239 -15.96 -4.06 -4.61
C ILE A 239 -16.50 -3.65 -5.99
N ASN A 240 -16.14 -4.36 -7.06
CA ASN A 240 -16.67 -4.08 -8.40
C ASN A 240 -18.18 -4.33 -8.50
N VAL A 241 -18.68 -5.36 -7.83
CA VAL A 241 -20.12 -5.61 -7.69
C VAL A 241 -20.77 -4.46 -6.91
N CYS A 242 -20.18 -4.02 -5.80
CA CYS A 242 -20.67 -2.87 -5.04
C CYS A 242 -20.79 -1.61 -5.92
N ASN A 243 -19.85 -1.35 -6.84
CA ASN A 243 -19.95 -0.21 -7.76
C ASN A 243 -21.18 -0.31 -8.69
N ALA A 244 -21.46 -1.50 -9.24
CA ALA A 244 -22.68 -1.73 -10.03
C ALA A 244 -23.96 -1.49 -9.21
N ILE A 245 -23.98 -1.99 -7.97
CA ILE A 245 -25.18 -1.90 -7.13
C ILE A 245 -25.39 -0.48 -6.62
N GLU A 246 -24.33 0.22 -6.22
CA GLU A 246 -24.38 1.64 -5.87
C GLU A 246 -24.94 2.47 -7.04
N TYR A 247 -24.50 2.19 -8.28
CA TYR A 247 -25.08 2.82 -9.46
C TYR A 247 -26.57 2.51 -9.62
N SER A 248 -26.99 1.25 -9.48
CA SER A 248 -28.41 0.89 -9.56
C SER A 248 -29.27 1.56 -8.48
N HIS A 249 -28.72 1.71 -7.27
CA HIS A 249 -29.36 2.40 -6.14
C HIS A 249 -29.52 3.89 -6.43
N SER A 250 -28.55 4.53 -7.11
CA SER A 250 -28.69 5.91 -7.59
C SER A 250 -29.86 6.10 -8.56
N LYS A 251 -30.28 5.02 -9.23
CA LYS A 251 -31.45 4.98 -10.13
C LYS A 251 -32.74 4.52 -9.45
N GLY A 252 -32.71 4.24 -8.15
CA GLY A 252 -33.87 3.79 -7.37
C GLY A 252 -34.24 2.32 -7.56
N ILE A 253 -33.33 1.52 -8.10
CA ILE A 253 -33.54 0.09 -8.37
C ILE A 253 -32.75 -0.73 -7.35
N VAL A 254 -33.39 -1.72 -6.73
CA VAL A 254 -32.78 -2.71 -5.83
C VAL A 254 -32.79 -4.06 -6.53
N HIS A 255 -31.66 -4.79 -6.50
CA HIS A 255 -31.50 -6.01 -7.28
C HIS A 255 -32.27 -7.21 -6.70
N CYS A 256 -32.26 -7.40 -5.38
CA CYS A 256 -32.99 -8.45 -4.65
C CYS A 256 -32.59 -9.94 -4.91
N ASP A 257 -31.65 -10.24 -5.81
CA ASP A 257 -31.15 -11.62 -6.04
C ASP A 257 -29.62 -11.69 -6.26
N LEU A 258 -28.87 -10.86 -5.54
CA LEU A 258 -27.41 -10.91 -5.57
C LEU A 258 -26.87 -12.21 -4.99
N LYS A 259 -26.08 -12.90 -5.81
CA LYS A 259 -25.38 -14.17 -5.48
C LYS A 259 -24.26 -14.40 -6.50
N PRO A 260 -23.27 -15.26 -6.21
CA PRO A 260 -22.16 -15.50 -7.15
C PRO A 260 -22.57 -16.12 -8.49
N ASP A 261 -23.71 -16.80 -8.59
CA ASP A 261 -24.25 -17.29 -9.87
C ASP A 261 -24.57 -16.14 -10.84
N ASN A 262 -24.97 -14.97 -10.31
CA ASN A 262 -25.41 -13.82 -11.10
C ASN A 262 -24.26 -12.85 -11.40
N ILE A 263 -23.01 -13.30 -11.23
CA ILE A 263 -21.82 -12.47 -11.40
C ILE A 263 -20.84 -13.21 -12.30
N MET A 264 -20.45 -12.58 -13.42
CA MET A 264 -19.51 -13.14 -14.39
C MET A 264 -18.17 -12.44 -14.30
N ILE A 265 -17.08 -13.23 -14.29
CA ILE A 265 -15.70 -12.74 -14.38
C ILE A 265 -15.18 -13.02 -15.77
N GLY A 266 -15.06 -11.97 -16.58
CA GLY A 266 -14.54 -12.06 -17.94
C GLY A 266 -13.04 -12.37 -17.97
N ASP A 267 -12.57 -12.85 -19.11
CA ASP A 267 -11.18 -13.32 -19.27
C ASP A 267 -10.12 -12.20 -19.14
N PHE A 268 -10.54 -10.94 -19.25
CA PHE A 268 -9.68 -9.75 -19.07
C PHE A 268 -9.91 -9.02 -17.74
N GLY A 269 -10.51 -9.70 -16.74
CA GLY A 269 -10.69 -9.16 -15.39
C GLY A 269 -11.94 -8.28 -15.20
N GLU A 270 -12.79 -8.16 -16.21
CA GLU A 270 -14.09 -7.50 -16.10
C GLU A 270 -15.02 -8.28 -15.16
N VAL A 271 -15.75 -7.55 -14.31
CA VAL A 271 -16.73 -8.11 -13.38
C VAL A 271 -18.09 -7.57 -13.76
N LEU A 272 -19.02 -8.45 -14.14
CA LEU A 272 -20.33 -8.08 -14.67
C LEU A 272 -21.43 -8.69 -13.81
N VAL A 273 -22.30 -7.83 -13.28
CA VAL A 273 -23.56 -8.22 -12.64
C VAL A 273 -24.58 -8.54 -13.73
N MET A 274 -25.20 -9.71 -13.58
CA MET A 274 -26.17 -10.30 -14.49
C MET A 274 -27.53 -10.43 -13.80
N ASP A 275 -28.58 -10.63 -14.59
CA ASP A 275 -29.92 -11.05 -14.13
C ASP A 275 -30.63 -10.07 -13.15
N TRP A 276 -31.37 -9.12 -13.73
CA TRP A 276 -32.21 -8.16 -13.00
C TRP A 276 -33.67 -8.64 -12.90
N GLY A 277 -33.93 -9.95 -13.04
CA GLY A 277 -35.26 -10.52 -13.27
C GLY A 277 -36.29 -10.28 -12.17
N ILE A 278 -35.82 -9.97 -10.96
CA ILE A 278 -36.68 -9.66 -9.80
C ILE A 278 -36.34 -8.31 -9.16
N ALA A 279 -35.67 -7.43 -9.90
CA ALA A 279 -35.33 -6.11 -9.42
C ALA A 279 -36.59 -5.31 -9.05
N VAL A 280 -36.50 -4.55 -7.97
CA VAL A 280 -37.60 -3.80 -7.37
C VAL A 280 -37.33 -2.30 -7.44
N ASP A 281 -38.36 -1.54 -7.79
CA ASP A 281 -38.34 -0.08 -7.72
C ASP A 281 -38.73 0.39 -6.33
N VAL A 282 -37.86 1.17 -5.68
CA VAL A 282 -38.06 1.64 -4.30
C VAL A 282 -38.34 3.14 -4.19
N ARG A 283 -38.43 3.84 -5.33
CA ARG A 283 -38.73 5.29 -5.37
C ARG A 283 -40.12 5.56 -4.82
N GLU A 284 -40.29 6.69 -4.16
CA GLU A 284 -41.55 7.02 -3.47
C GLU A 284 -42.72 7.26 -4.42
N ASN A 285 -42.48 7.64 -5.68
CA ASN A 285 -43.54 7.83 -6.69
C ASN A 285 -43.75 6.55 -7.52
N PRO A 286 -44.83 5.78 -7.31
CA PRO A 286 -45.09 4.54 -8.04
C PRO A 286 -45.39 4.76 -9.52
N ASP A 287 -45.83 5.95 -9.92
CA ASP A 287 -46.22 6.25 -11.32
C ASP A 287 -45.00 6.38 -12.24
N GLN A 288 -43.80 6.48 -11.67
CA GLN A 288 -42.53 6.51 -12.41
C GLN A 288 -41.77 5.17 -12.34
N LYS A 289 -42.41 4.11 -11.84
CA LYS A 289 -41.77 2.81 -11.66
C LYS A 289 -41.29 2.23 -12.99
N ARG A 290 -40.08 1.69 -13.02
CA ARG A 290 -39.51 1.00 -14.20
C ARG A 290 -39.69 -0.51 -14.15
N THR A 291 -39.93 -1.03 -12.95
CA THR A 291 -40.19 -2.44 -12.66
C THR A 291 -41.25 -2.53 -11.56
N VAL A 292 -41.50 -3.72 -11.03
CA VAL A 292 -42.41 -3.95 -9.90
C VAL A 292 -42.01 -3.04 -8.73
N HIS A 293 -42.97 -2.28 -8.23
CA HIS A 293 -42.73 -1.36 -7.12
C HIS A 293 -42.75 -2.10 -5.78
N LYS A 294 -41.94 -1.66 -4.80
CA LYS A 294 -41.82 -2.31 -3.48
C LYS A 294 -43.17 -2.57 -2.78
N ASN A 295 -44.16 -1.69 -2.97
CA ASN A 295 -45.50 -1.84 -2.37
C ASN A 295 -46.35 -2.97 -2.98
N GLU A 296 -46.01 -3.46 -4.17
CA GLU A 296 -46.70 -4.56 -4.85
C GLU A 296 -46.18 -5.93 -4.39
N ILE A 297 -45.03 -5.96 -3.72
CA ILE A 297 -44.41 -7.18 -3.22
C ILE A 297 -45.13 -7.63 -1.94
N THR A 298 -45.83 -8.76 -2.04
CA THR A 298 -46.55 -9.40 -0.94
C THR A 298 -46.15 -10.86 -0.72
N THR A 299 -45.31 -11.39 -1.61
CA THR A 299 -44.80 -12.75 -1.56
C THR A 299 -43.27 -12.75 -1.52
N PRO A 300 -42.65 -13.76 -0.92
CA PRO A 300 -41.21 -13.93 -0.95
C PRO A 300 -40.64 -14.04 -2.36
N LEU A 301 -39.41 -13.55 -2.53
CA LEU A 301 -38.67 -13.55 -3.80
C LEU A 301 -37.16 -13.67 -3.57
N GLY A 302 -36.43 -14.13 -4.60
CA GLY A 302 -34.97 -14.31 -4.58
C GLY A 302 -34.52 -15.73 -4.28
N THR A 303 -33.23 -15.89 -3.99
CA THR A 303 -32.61 -17.17 -3.67
C THR A 303 -32.55 -17.40 -2.15
N PRO A 304 -33.30 -18.37 -1.59
CA PRO A 304 -33.38 -18.71 -0.16
C PRO A 304 -32.06 -18.78 0.60
N CYS A 305 -30.99 -19.23 -0.04
CA CYS A 305 -29.67 -19.32 0.59
C CYS A 305 -29.05 -17.95 0.92
N TYR A 306 -29.54 -16.86 0.31
CA TYR A 306 -29.05 -15.48 0.45
C TYR A 306 -30.12 -14.47 0.90
N MET A 307 -31.40 -14.86 0.86
CA MET A 307 -32.51 -13.97 1.21
C MET A 307 -32.30 -13.28 2.55
N SER A 308 -32.49 -11.97 2.57
CA SER A 308 -32.69 -11.23 3.81
C SER A 308 -34.04 -11.60 4.46
N PRO A 309 -34.24 -11.31 5.76
CA PRO A 309 -35.50 -11.56 6.44
C PRO A 309 -36.73 -10.97 5.74
N GLU A 310 -36.62 -9.75 5.22
CA GLU A 310 -37.71 -9.06 4.52
C GLU A 310 -38.07 -9.72 3.18
N LEU A 311 -37.08 -10.21 2.43
CA LEU A 311 -37.33 -10.98 1.20
C LEU A 311 -37.93 -12.36 1.52
N ALA A 312 -37.41 -13.04 2.55
CA ALA A 312 -37.90 -14.36 2.95
C ALA A 312 -39.36 -14.31 3.40
N GLU A 313 -39.78 -13.23 4.07
CA GLU A 313 -41.16 -13.02 4.57
C GLU A 313 -42.07 -12.25 3.60
N GLY A 314 -41.56 -11.82 2.42
CA GLY A 314 -42.35 -11.07 1.43
C GLY A 314 -42.78 -9.68 1.91
N ARG A 315 -42.00 -9.03 2.79
CA ARG A 315 -42.30 -7.70 3.33
C ARG A 315 -41.85 -6.60 2.36
N GLY A 316 -42.60 -6.41 1.28
CA GLY A 316 -42.28 -5.45 0.23
C GLY A 316 -41.97 -4.03 0.72
N LYS A 317 -42.72 -3.54 1.70
CA LYS A 317 -42.53 -2.19 2.28
C LYS A 317 -41.17 -1.99 2.96
N ASP A 318 -40.53 -3.07 3.38
CA ASP A 318 -39.24 -3.04 4.07
C ASP A 318 -38.06 -3.19 3.08
N ILE A 319 -38.34 -3.51 1.80
CA ILE A 319 -37.31 -3.61 0.75
C ILE A 319 -36.70 -2.21 0.53
N SER A 320 -35.38 -2.15 0.65
CA SER A 320 -34.60 -0.91 0.56
C SER A 320 -33.19 -1.20 0.05
N TYR A 321 -32.36 -0.16 -0.09
CA TYR A 321 -30.94 -0.34 -0.43
C TYR A 321 -30.17 -1.24 0.56
N ALA A 322 -30.58 -1.23 1.84
CA ALA A 322 -30.02 -2.10 2.86
C ALA A 322 -30.41 -3.58 2.70
N THR A 323 -31.38 -3.89 1.83
CA THR A 323 -31.66 -5.26 1.39
C THR A 323 -30.48 -5.77 0.55
N ASP A 324 -30.05 -5.06 -0.50
CA ASP A 324 -28.88 -5.51 -1.28
C ASP A 324 -27.59 -5.55 -0.46
N VAL A 325 -27.40 -4.64 0.52
CA VAL A 325 -26.30 -4.71 1.49
C VAL A 325 -26.27 -6.05 2.22
N TYR A 326 -27.44 -6.59 2.59
CA TYR A 326 -27.53 -7.91 3.21
C TYR A 326 -27.05 -9.01 2.27
N LEU A 327 -27.49 -8.97 1.01
CA LEU A 327 -27.12 -10.00 0.02
C LEU A 327 -25.62 -9.92 -0.32
N LEU A 328 -25.05 -8.71 -0.44
CA LEU A 328 -23.60 -8.49 -0.57
C LEU A 328 -22.84 -9.02 0.66
N GLY A 329 -23.37 -8.81 1.86
CA GLY A 329 -22.87 -9.42 3.09
C GLY A 329 -22.94 -10.96 3.07
N GLY A 330 -23.98 -11.51 2.43
CA GLY A 330 -24.15 -12.94 2.17
C GLY A 330 -23.10 -13.51 1.23
N ILE A 331 -22.75 -12.78 0.16
CA ILE A 331 -21.64 -13.12 -0.72
C ILE A 331 -20.31 -13.07 0.07
N LEU A 332 -20.09 -12.03 0.88
CA LEU A 332 -18.91 -11.96 1.74
C LEU A 332 -18.85 -13.15 2.71
N CYS A 333 -19.95 -13.51 3.35
CA CYS A 333 -20.05 -14.69 4.21
C CYS A 333 -19.60 -15.95 3.46
N GLU A 334 -20.02 -16.11 2.21
CA GLU A 334 -19.64 -17.25 1.39
C GLU A 334 -18.17 -17.28 1.00
N ILE A 335 -17.59 -16.14 0.62
CA ILE A 335 -16.15 -16.02 0.37
C ILE A 335 -15.35 -16.49 1.59
N LEU A 336 -15.77 -16.05 2.79
CA LEU A 336 -15.07 -16.34 4.06
C LEU A 336 -15.29 -17.78 4.55
N ARG A 337 -16.43 -18.40 4.26
CA ARG A 337 -16.81 -19.72 4.81
C ARG A 337 -16.83 -20.85 3.79
N ARG A 338 -16.69 -20.53 2.50
CA ARG A 338 -16.92 -21.44 1.36
C ARG A 338 -18.28 -22.14 1.40
N LYS A 339 -19.29 -21.45 1.96
CA LYS A 339 -20.68 -21.88 2.06
C LYS A 339 -21.61 -20.67 2.09
N PRO A 340 -22.79 -20.72 1.45
CA PRO A 340 -23.75 -19.63 1.51
C PRO A 340 -24.22 -19.36 2.95
N PRO A 341 -24.77 -18.16 3.23
CA PRO A 341 -25.07 -17.76 4.60
C PRO A 341 -26.19 -18.59 5.24
N HIS A 342 -27.19 -19.02 4.46
CA HIS A 342 -28.27 -19.88 4.93
C HIS A 342 -28.15 -21.28 4.35
N THR A 343 -27.86 -22.25 5.22
CA THR A 343 -27.78 -23.68 4.88
C THR A 343 -28.78 -24.48 5.71
N GLY A 344 -29.28 -25.59 5.19
CA GLY A 344 -30.20 -26.48 5.90
C GLY A 344 -30.39 -27.81 5.19
N LYS A 345 -30.86 -28.82 5.93
CA LYS A 345 -31.14 -30.17 5.38
C LYS A 345 -32.40 -30.21 4.49
N SER A 346 -33.16 -29.13 4.44
CA SER A 346 -34.34 -28.97 3.59
C SER A 346 -34.53 -27.50 3.26
N LEU A 347 -35.22 -27.23 2.15
CA LEU A 347 -35.58 -25.88 1.72
C LEU A 347 -36.29 -25.11 2.85
N TRP A 348 -37.19 -25.78 3.58
CA TRP A 348 -37.88 -25.20 4.72
C TRP A 348 -36.94 -24.73 5.83
N LEU A 349 -35.91 -25.51 6.15
CA LEU A 349 -34.91 -25.10 7.15
C LEU A 349 -34.05 -23.94 6.67
N VAL A 350 -33.72 -23.88 5.38
CA VAL A 350 -33.01 -22.75 4.76
C VAL A 350 -33.84 -21.47 4.90
N LEU A 351 -35.11 -21.52 4.52
CA LEU A 351 -36.04 -20.39 4.63
C LEU A 351 -36.25 -19.93 6.07
N LEU A 352 -36.33 -20.87 7.02
CA LEU A 352 -36.41 -20.55 8.43
C LEU A 352 -35.12 -19.87 8.94
N ASN A 353 -33.96 -20.27 8.41
CA ASN A 353 -32.68 -19.64 8.73
C ASN A 353 -32.58 -18.23 8.14
N ALA A 354 -33.03 -18.03 6.90
CA ALA A 354 -33.11 -16.72 6.25
C ALA A 354 -34.01 -15.76 7.05
N LYS A 355 -35.23 -16.19 7.39
CA LYS A 355 -36.16 -15.44 8.25
C LYS A 355 -35.55 -15.06 9.60
N LYS A 356 -34.84 -15.99 10.24
CA LYS A 356 -34.23 -15.76 11.56
C LYS A 356 -32.98 -14.88 11.47
N SER A 357 -32.28 -14.88 10.33
CA SER A 357 -30.98 -14.23 10.10
C SER A 357 -30.08 -14.28 11.32
N ARG A 358 -29.85 -15.50 11.83
CA ARG A 358 -28.97 -15.67 12.99
C ARG A 358 -27.55 -15.23 12.62
N PRO A 359 -26.85 -14.50 13.51
CA PRO A 359 -25.46 -14.15 13.28
C PRO A 359 -24.64 -15.39 12.93
N VAL A 360 -23.74 -15.23 11.97
CA VAL A 360 -22.85 -16.29 11.52
C VAL A 360 -21.94 -16.68 12.69
N SER A 361 -22.28 -17.77 13.37
CA SER A 361 -21.75 -18.05 14.71
C SER A 361 -20.31 -18.58 14.74
N PHE A 362 -19.73 -18.96 13.59
CA PHE A 362 -18.39 -19.52 13.53
C PHE A 362 -17.67 -19.15 12.24
N PHE A 363 -16.66 -18.29 12.37
CA PHE A 363 -15.59 -18.13 11.38
C PHE A 363 -14.35 -18.88 11.88
N SER A 364 -13.55 -19.42 10.95
CA SER A 364 -12.25 -19.98 11.30
C SER A 364 -11.36 -18.89 11.92
N ALA A 365 -10.49 -19.25 12.86
CA ALA A 365 -9.52 -18.32 13.47
C ALA A 365 -8.58 -17.67 12.44
N SER A 366 -8.45 -18.29 11.25
CA SER A 366 -7.70 -17.73 10.12
C SER A 366 -8.36 -16.52 9.44
N ILE A 367 -9.67 -16.31 9.64
CA ILE A 367 -10.39 -15.18 9.05
C ILE A 367 -10.18 -13.93 9.92
N PRO A 368 -9.70 -12.81 9.36
CA PRO A 368 -9.48 -11.58 10.11
C PRO A 368 -10.76 -11.08 10.80
N ALA A 369 -10.65 -10.71 12.09
CA ALA A 369 -11.79 -10.26 12.90
C ALA A 369 -12.51 -9.05 12.32
N GLU A 370 -11.80 -8.17 11.60
CA GLU A 370 -12.36 -7.03 10.90
C GLU A 370 -13.37 -7.46 9.83
N LEU A 371 -13.01 -8.39 8.93
CA LEU A 371 -13.94 -8.92 7.92
C LEU A 371 -15.14 -9.66 8.54
N GLN A 372 -14.94 -10.32 9.68
CA GLN A 372 -16.06 -10.95 10.41
C GLN A 372 -17.08 -9.90 10.85
N GLN A 373 -16.62 -8.76 11.39
CA GLN A 373 -17.48 -7.66 11.80
C GLN A 373 -18.19 -7.01 10.61
N VAL A 374 -17.49 -6.81 9.49
CA VAL A 374 -18.10 -6.30 8.25
C VAL A 374 -19.22 -7.23 7.78
N CYS A 375 -18.96 -8.54 7.74
CA CYS A 375 -19.95 -9.54 7.36
C CYS A 375 -21.15 -9.57 8.33
N HIS A 376 -20.90 -9.59 9.64
CA HIS A 376 -21.97 -9.60 10.65
C HIS A 376 -22.85 -8.36 10.57
N LYS A 377 -22.24 -7.17 10.43
CA LYS A 377 -22.98 -5.91 10.32
C LYS A 377 -23.81 -5.87 9.05
N ALA A 378 -23.25 -6.23 7.90
CA ALA A 378 -24.00 -6.27 6.64
C ALA A 378 -25.20 -7.23 6.71
N MET A 379 -25.04 -8.36 7.39
CA MET A 379 -26.05 -9.41 7.56
C MET A 379 -26.88 -9.29 8.85
N SER A 380 -26.92 -8.12 9.49
CA SER A 380 -27.77 -7.90 10.65
C SER A 380 -29.24 -8.15 10.29
N LYS A 381 -29.96 -8.83 11.19
CA LYS A 381 -31.38 -9.13 10.97
C LYS A 381 -32.18 -7.84 10.79
N GLU A 382 -31.96 -6.90 11.71
CA GLU A 382 -32.63 -5.61 11.73
C GLU A 382 -31.97 -4.65 10.72
N ILE A 383 -32.78 -4.03 9.86
CA ILE A 383 -32.30 -3.24 8.70
C ILE A 383 -31.44 -2.05 9.14
N GLN A 384 -31.82 -1.39 10.23
CA GLN A 384 -31.13 -0.23 10.80
C GLN A 384 -29.76 -0.56 11.40
N GLU A 385 -29.48 -1.82 11.69
CA GLU A 385 -28.17 -2.27 12.19
C GLU A 385 -27.19 -2.59 11.06
N ARG A 386 -27.68 -2.61 9.80
CA ARG A 386 -26.85 -2.82 8.61
C ARG A 386 -26.09 -1.55 8.22
N TYR A 387 -25.20 -1.67 7.25
CA TYR A 387 -24.66 -0.49 6.58
C TYR A 387 -25.79 0.27 5.89
N ARG A 388 -25.80 1.60 6.03
CA ARG A 388 -26.86 2.45 5.48
C ARG A 388 -26.88 2.44 3.95
N SER A 389 -25.71 2.26 3.34
CA SER A 389 -25.53 2.25 1.90
C SER A 389 -24.53 1.19 1.46
N VAL A 390 -24.56 0.85 0.17
CA VAL A 390 -23.54 0.00 -0.46
C VAL A 390 -22.17 0.67 -0.43
N PHE A 391 -22.12 2.01 -0.51
CA PHE A 391 -20.89 2.79 -0.36
C PHE A 391 -20.21 2.53 1.00
N ASP A 392 -20.98 2.58 2.10
CA ASP A 392 -20.44 2.35 3.45
C ASP A 392 -19.92 0.90 3.62
N PHE A 393 -20.63 -0.07 3.05
CA PHE A 393 -20.20 -1.48 3.05
C PHE A 393 -18.93 -1.68 2.21
N LYS A 394 -18.88 -1.07 1.02
CA LYS A 394 -17.72 -1.09 0.12
C LYS A 394 -16.48 -0.50 0.79
N ASN A 395 -16.62 0.65 1.44
CA ASN A 395 -15.52 1.30 2.14
C ASN A 395 -15.02 0.45 3.31
N ALA A 396 -15.90 -0.23 4.05
CA ALA A 396 -15.46 -1.13 5.11
C ALA A 396 -14.60 -2.31 4.59
N ILE A 397 -14.84 -2.78 3.35
CA ILE A 397 -13.98 -3.78 2.70
C ILE A 397 -12.67 -3.14 2.22
N ALA A 398 -12.74 -1.94 1.64
CA ALA A 398 -11.57 -1.21 1.17
C ALA A 398 -10.61 -0.84 2.32
N ASP A 399 -11.15 -0.38 3.45
CA ASP A 399 -10.39 -0.08 4.67
C ASP A 399 -9.64 -1.32 5.15
N PHE A 400 -10.30 -2.48 5.19
CA PHE A 400 -9.64 -3.74 5.52
C PHE A 400 -8.47 -4.05 4.57
N LEU A 401 -8.65 -3.86 3.25
CA LEU A 401 -7.57 -4.09 2.27
C LEU A 401 -6.39 -3.13 2.51
N ASN A 402 -6.67 -1.85 2.75
CA ASN A 402 -5.66 -0.84 3.08
C ASN A 402 -4.92 -1.19 4.37
N HIS A 403 -5.62 -1.69 5.40
CA HIS A 403 -5.00 -2.16 6.65
C HIS A 403 -4.06 -3.34 6.40
N GLN A 404 -4.47 -4.34 5.60
CA GLN A 404 -3.61 -5.48 5.25
C GLN A 404 -2.38 -5.06 4.46
N GLU A 405 -2.54 -4.16 3.49
CA GLU A 405 -1.43 -3.64 2.69
C GLU A 405 -0.46 -2.82 3.56
N SER A 406 -0.99 -1.96 4.43
CA SER A 406 -0.20 -1.23 5.44
C SER A 406 0.65 -2.16 6.30
N ILE A 407 0.08 -3.27 6.79
CA ILE A 407 0.81 -4.28 7.57
C ILE A 407 1.90 -4.94 6.71
N ALA A 408 1.60 -5.37 5.49
CA ALA A 408 2.55 -6.03 4.61
C ALA A 408 3.74 -5.12 4.22
N ILE A 409 3.47 -3.85 3.92
CA ILE A 409 4.51 -2.85 3.65
C ILE A 409 5.36 -2.63 4.92
N SER A 410 4.73 -2.53 6.09
CA SER A 410 5.44 -2.39 7.37
C SER A 410 6.38 -3.58 7.63
N ASP A 411 5.92 -4.80 7.38
CA ASP A 411 6.73 -6.01 7.55
C ASP A 411 7.94 -6.03 6.61
N LYS A 412 7.75 -5.60 5.35
CA LYS A 412 8.85 -5.49 4.37
C LYS A 412 9.86 -4.42 4.80
N ALA A 413 9.38 -3.24 5.22
CA ALA A 413 10.23 -2.17 5.73
C ALA A 413 11.00 -2.60 6.99
N GLN A 414 10.36 -3.36 7.88
CA GLN A 414 10.98 -3.90 9.08
C GLN A 414 12.08 -4.92 8.76
N LYS A 415 11.87 -5.80 7.78
CA LYS A 415 12.92 -6.72 7.30
C LYS A 415 14.15 -5.96 6.81
N LEU A 416 13.96 -4.94 5.96
CA LEU A 416 15.04 -4.07 5.48
C LEU A 416 15.77 -3.38 6.63
N LEU A 417 15.05 -2.89 7.64
CA LEU A 417 15.66 -2.26 8.81
C LEU A 417 16.51 -3.25 9.62
N VAL A 418 16.03 -4.48 9.81
CA VAL A 418 16.77 -5.55 10.51
C VAL A 418 18.02 -5.96 9.73
N GLU A 419 17.92 -6.10 8.41
CA GLU A 419 19.05 -6.37 7.52
C GLU A 419 20.12 -5.27 7.64
N ASN A 420 19.69 -4.01 7.60
CA ASN A 420 20.56 -2.86 7.81
C ASN A 420 21.26 -2.89 9.18
N GLN A 421 20.53 -3.21 10.25
CA GLN A 421 21.10 -3.32 11.59
C GLN A 421 22.18 -4.42 11.66
N ASN A 422 22.00 -5.53 10.94
CA ASN A 422 23.00 -6.58 10.85
C ASN A 422 24.20 -6.14 10.03
N TRP A 423 23.97 -5.50 8.88
CA TRP A 423 25.05 -4.93 8.06
C TRP A 423 25.87 -3.90 8.83
N ILE A 424 25.27 -3.08 9.69
CA ILE A 424 26.02 -2.13 10.54
C ILE A 424 26.99 -2.86 11.49
N LYS A 425 26.66 -4.08 11.94
CA LYS A 425 27.57 -4.87 12.78
C LYS A 425 28.80 -5.31 11.98
N GLU A 426 28.58 -5.79 10.76
CA GLU A 426 29.65 -6.20 9.82
C GLU A 426 30.49 -5.00 9.39
N TRP A 427 29.83 -3.89 9.07
CA TRP A 427 30.43 -2.61 8.68
C TRP A 427 31.47 -2.13 9.69
N ASN A 428 31.31 -2.42 10.98
CA ASN A 428 32.28 -2.02 12.01
C ASN A 428 33.65 -2.69 11.84
N ASN A 429 33.68 -3.86 11.24
CA ASN A 429 34.88 -4.68 11.05
C ASN A 429 35.58 -4.41 9.71
N LEU A 430 34.95 -3.65 8.82
CA LEU A 430 35.49 -3.33 7.49
C LEU A 430 36.64 -2.31 7.55
N ASP A 431 37.44 -2.31 6.49
CA ASP A 431 38.47 -1.29 6.30
C ASP A 431 37.88 0.08 5.89
N GLU A 432 38.71 1.13 5.84
CA GLU A 432 38.24 2.48 5.53
C GLU A 432 37.77 2.67 4.07
N ILE A 433 38.27 1.87 3.13
CA ILE A 433 37.87 1.95 1.71
C ILE A 433 36.50 1.30 1.54
N GLU A 434 36.34 0.09 2.07
CA GLU A 434 35.08 -0.65 2.10
C GLU A 434 33.98 0.15 2.80
N LYS A 435 34.30 0.79 3.93
CA LYS A 435 33.37 1.69 4.63
C LYS A 435 32.87 2.83 3.74
N ARG A 436 33.74 3.44 2.93
CA ARG A 436 33.33 4.52 2.01
C ARG A 436 32.39 4.03 0.92
N VAL A 437 32.60 2.81 0.44
CA VAL A 437 31.75 2.20 -0.59
C VAL A 437 30.39 1.78 -0.01
N GLN A 438 30.37 1.17 1.17
CA GLN A 438 29.13 0.62 1.75
C GLN A 438 28.24 1.64 2.48
N THR A 439 28.82 2.73 2.99
CA THR A 439 28.06 3.75 3.74
C THR A 439 26.89 4.36 2.94
N PRO A 440 27.04 4.72 1.65
CA PRO A 440 25.92 5.17 0.83
C PRO A 440 24.79 4.13 0.69
N LEU A 441 25.11 2.85 0.51
CA LEU A 441 24.11 1.78 0.38
C LEU A 441 23.30 1.62 1.67
N LEU A 442 23.96 1.69 2.83
CA LEU A 442 23.29 1.66 4.13
C LEU A 442 22.32 2.84 4.29
N TYR A 443 22.72 4.05 3.87
CA TYR A 443 21.82 5.21 3.89
C TYR A 443 20.62 5.03 2.94
N GLU A 444 20.84 4.49 1.75
CA GLU A 444 19.75 4.21 0.80
C GLU A 444 18.73 3.23 1.39
N ASN A 445 19.20 2.15 2.02
CA ASN A 445 18.32 1.18 2.66
C ASN A 445 17.55 1.79 3.84
N PHE A 446 18.14 2.71 4.61
CA PHE A 446 17.41 3.44 5.66
C PHE A 446 16.29 4.31 5.08
N ILE A 447 16.55 4.97 3.94
CA ILE A 447 15.54 5.77 3.24
C ILE A 447 14.41 4.86 2.76
N LYS A 448 14.73 3.72 2.12
CA LYS A 448 13.73 2.73 1.67
C LYS A 448 12.88 2.19 2.82
N ALA A 449 13.51 1.83 3.94
CA ALA A 449 12.79 1.34 5.13
C ALA A 449 11.87 2.44 5.70
N THR A 450 12.39 3.66 5.86
CA THR A 450 11.61 4.79 6.39
C THR A 450 10.41 5.12 5.50
N PHE A 451 10.62 5.21 4.18
CA PHE A 451 9.56 5.45 3.21
C PHE A 451 8.51 4.33 3.19
N GLY A 452 8.91 3.08 3.41
CA GLY A 452 7.97 1.97 3.59
C GLY A 452 7.04 2.18 4.79
N PHE A 453 7.58 2.60 5.95
CA PHE A 453 6.74 2.89 7.12
C PHE A 453 5.84 4.11 6.92
N GLU A 454 6.32 5.14 6.23
CA GLU A 454 5.50 6.31 5.87
C GLU A 454 4.29 5.92 5.01
N GLN A 455 4.51 5.17 3.92
CA GLN A 455 3.43 4.67 3.07
C GLN A 455 2.44 3.78 3.83
N ALA A 456 2.95 2.91 4.70
CA ALA A 456 2.08 2.10 5.55
C ALA A 456 1.18 2.96 6.43
N ARG A 457 1.71 4.08 6.97
CA ARG A 457 0.95 5.00 7.82
C ARG A 457 -0.04 5.87 7.02
N GLU A 458 0.25 6.15 5.75
CA GLU A 458 -0.66 6.84 4.84
C GLU A 458 -1.87 5.95 4.50
N LEU A 459 -1.66 4.66 4.26
CA LEU A 459 -2.73 3.68 4.06
C LEU A 459 -3.54 3.42 5.33
N TRP A 460 -2.89 3.43 6.49
CA TRP A 460 -3.54 3.21 7.79
C TRP A 460 -2.87 4.01 8.91
N ASP A 461 -3.47 5.15 9.25
CA ASP A 461 -2.97 6.11 10.24
C ASP A 461 -2.80 5.49 11.65
N LYS A 462 -3.66 4.53 12.00
CA LYS A 462 -3.65 3.79 13.28
C LYS A 462 -2.68 2.60 13.30
N ASN A 463 -1.87 2.40 12.25
CA ASN A 463 -0.81 1.40 12.29
C ASN A 463 0.32 1.84 13.25
N LEU A 464 0.14 1.53 14.54
CA LEU A 464 1.09 1.87 15.60
C LEU A 464 2.46 1.22 15.38
N THR A 465 2.50 0.05 14.74
CA THR A 465 3.74 -0.65 14.40
C THR A 465 4.54 0.17 13.37
N ALA A 466 3.92 0.59 12.27
CA ALA A 466 4.56 1.44 11.27
C ALA A 466 5.11 2.71 11.90
N ARG A 467 4.29 3.42 12.69
CA ARG A 467 4.68 4.67 13.36
C ARG A 467 5.88 4.49 14.30
N ARG A 468 5.87 3.43 15.10
CA ARG A 468 6.99 3.11 16.01
C ARG A 468 8.26 2.78 15.25
N TYR A 469 8.17 1.96 14.20
CA TYR A 469 9.34 1.53 13.44
C TYR A 469 9.87 2.61 12.48
N GLU A 470 9.04 3.54 12.04
CA GLU A 470 9.47 4.76 11.34
C GLU A 470 10.43 5.57 12.22
N LEU A 471 10.00 5.90 13.45
CA LEU A 471 10.83 6.61 14.42
C LEU A 471 12.14 5.84 14.72
N LYS A 472 12.05 4.52 14.87
CA LYS A 472 13.23 3.66 15.07
C LYS A 472 14.18 3.70 13.87
N SER A 473 13.66 3.62 12.65
CA SER A 473 14.45 3.68 11.42
C SER A 473 15.20 5.01 11.32
N ARG A 474 14.52 6.13 11.58
CA ARG A 474 15.12 7.47 11.61
C ARG A 474 16.20 7.60 12.69
N LEU A 475 15.94 7.06 13.88
CA LEU A 475 16.92 7.04 14.97
C LEU A 475 18.17 6.25 14.61
N ASP A 476 18.00 5.05 14.05
CA ASP A 476 19.13 4.19 13.66
C ASP A 476 19.94 4.83 12.52
N HIS A 477 19.26 5.48 11.57
CA HIS A 477 19.89 6.28 10.53
C HIS A 477 20.70 7.44 11.14
N ALA A 478 20.12 8.20 12.07
CA ALA A 478 20.81 9.30 12.75
C ALA A 478 22.02 8.81 13.57
N LYS A 479 21.89 7.69 14.29
CA LYS A 479 22.99 7.06 15.03
C LYS A 479 24.14 6.66 14.10
N PHE A 480 23.81 6.04 12.96
CA PHE A 480 24.81 5.65 11.97
C PHE A 480 25.48 6.87 11.31
N ALA A 481 24.71 7.90 10.97
CA ALA A 481 25.23 9.15 10.43
C ALA A 481 26.18 9.86 11.41
N LEU A 482 25.82 9.91 12.70
CA LEU A 482 26.66 10.46 13.76
C LEU A 482 27.99 9.70 13.87
N LYS A 483 27.96 8.36 13.78
CA LYS A 483 29.17 7.53 13.80
C LYS A 483 30.12 7.87 12.65
N ASN A 484 29.57 8.16 11.47
CA ASN A 484 30.31 8.60 10.29
C ASN A 484 30.66 10.10 10.30
N GLY A 485 30.21 10.85 11.31
CA GLY A 485 30.46 12.29 11.43
C GLY A 485 29.64 13.16 10.48
N ASP A 486 28.58 12.62 9.88
CA ASP A 486 27.65 13.33 9.01
C ASP A 486 26.60 14.07 9.85
N LEU A 487 26.96 15.26 10.32
CA LEU A 487 26.09 16.06 11.19
C LEU A 487 24.89 16.67 10.45
N GLN A 488 24.96 16.83 9.12
CA GLN A 488 23.85 17.33 8.33
C GLN A 488 22.72 16.31 8.28
N ARG A 489 23.06 15.03 8.00
CA ARG A 489 22.07 13.95 8.07
C ARG A 489 21.47 13.77 9.45
N VAL A 490 22.28 13.90 10.52
CA VAL A 490 21.78 13.85 11.90
C VAL A 490 20.75 14.96 12.15
N ALA A 491 21.04 16.19 11.74
CA ALA A 491 20.11 17.32 11.89
C ALA A 491 18.81 17.06 11.11
N PHE A 492 18.93 16.64 9.84
CA PHE A 492 17.78 16.32 9.01
C PHE A 492 16.87 15.25 9.65
N GLN A 493 17.43 14.13 10.12
CA GLN A 493 16.63 13.10 10.78
C GLN A 493 16.00 13.61 12.09
N MET A 494 16.71 14.46 12.84
CA MET A 494 16.20 15.05 14.08
C MET A 494 14.98 15.95 13.82
N ASP A 495 15.00 16.74 12.75
CA ASP A 495 13.89 17.63 12.41
C ASP A 495 12.61 16.82 12.13
N PHE A 496 12.71 15.74 11.35
CA PHE A 496 11.57 14.82 11.11
C PHE A 496 11.08 14.14 12.38
N ILE A 497 11.99 13.66 13.24
CA ILE A 497 11.63 13.04 14.51
C ILE A 497 10.84 14.05 15.35
N LYS A 498 11.30 15.30 15.47
CA LYS A 498 10.64 16.35 16.25
C LYS A 498 9.26 16.74 15.71
N MET A 499 9.04 16.59 14.41
CA MET A 499 7.74 16.82 13.76
C MET A 499 6.77 15.65 13.90
N SER A 500 7.21 14.47 14.35
CA SER A 500 6.36 13.29 14.49
C SER A 500 5.24 13.53 15.50
N GLU A 501 4.01 13.19 15.16
CA GLU A 501 2.84 13.34 16.04
C GLU A 501 2.87 12.41 17.28
N ASP A 502 3.72 11.37 17.32
CA ASP A 502 3.81 10.42 18.45
C ASP A 502 4.60 11.06 19.59
N GLU A 503 3.95 11.80 20.49
CA GLU A 503 4.64 12.52 21.57
C GLU A 503 5.52 11.61 22.44
N VAL A 504 5.00 10.45 22.85
CA VAL A 504 5.74 9.53 23.74
C VAL A 504 6.92 8.89 23.02
N GLY A 505 6.71 8.41 21.79
CA GLY A 505 7.78 7.83 20.98
C GLY A 505 8.82 8.88 20.59
N ARG A 506 8.39 10.09 20.22
CA ARG A 506 9.23 11.23 19.88
C ARG A 506 10.15 11.60 21.04
N ASP A 507 9.59 11.85 22.22
CA ASP A 507 10.36 12.35 23.37
C ASP A 507 11.43 11.36 23.78
N TYR A 508 11.11 10.06 23.80
CA TYR A 508 12.08 9.00 24.04
C TYR A 508 13.22 9.02 23.02
N VAL A 509 12.90 9.05 21.72
CA VAL A 509 13.87 9.01 20.62
C VAL A 509 14.74 10.27 20.58
N VAL A 510 14.15 11.45 20.80
CA VAL A 510 14.88 12.73 20.85
C VAL A 510 15.88 12.72 22.01
N ASN A 511 15.44 12.36 23.22
CA ASN A 511 16.33 12.30 24.39
C ASN A 511 17.48 11.30 24.17
N GLU A 512 17.18 10.13 23.59
CA GLU A 512 18.19 9.12 23.29
C GLU A 512 19.23 9.66 22.30
N LEU A 513 18.79 10.28 21.21
CA LEU A 513 19.68 10.80 20.18
C LEU A 513 20.51 12.00 20.67
N GLU A 514 19.91 12.91 21.44
CA GLU A 514 20.62 14.05 22.05
C GLU A 514 21.69 13.56 23.03
N THR A 515 21.35 12.60 23.90
CA THR A 515 22.31 11.97 24.82
C THR A 515 23.49 11.32 24.08
N ILE A 516 23.22 10.61 22.99
CA ILE A 516 24.27 9.97 22.17
C ILE A 516 25.13 11.02 21.46
N LYS A 517 24.51 12.08 20.93
CA LYS A 517 25.19 13.19 20.27
C LYS A 517 26.13 13.91 21.21
N GLU A 518 25.69 14.21 22.44
CA GLU A 518 26.54 14.84 23.46
C GLU A 518 27.74 13.97 23.84
N LYS A 519 27.51 12.69 24.10
CA LYS A 519 28.59 11.72 24.38
C LYS A 519 29.60 11.68 23.25
N TRP A 520 29.13 11.59 22.00
CA TRP A 520 30.00 11.57 20.83
C TRP A 520 30.80 12.87 20.66
N LEU A 521 30.19 14.03 20.90
CA LEU A 521 30.87 15.33 20.85
C LEU A 521 31.99 15.41 21.89
N LEU A 522 31.72 14.97 23.12
CA LEU A 522 32.70 14.90 24.20
C LEU A 522 33.87 13.98 23.84
N GLU A 523 33.59 12.77 23.35
CA GLU A 523 34.62 11.81 22.93
C GLU A 523 35.48 12.36 21.77
N LYS A 524 34.85 13.01 20.78
CA LYS A 524 35.55 13.62 19.64
C LYS A 524 36.45 14.76 20.09
N GLU A 525 36.00 15.57 21.04
CA GLU A 525 36.81 16.64 21.62
C GLU A 525 37.99 16.06 22.42
N GLN A 526 37.77 15.02 23.23
CA GLN A 526 38.84 14.34 23.94
C GLN A 526 39.89 13.75 22.99
N LYS A 527 39.48 13.05 21.93
CA LYS A 527 40.39 12.52 20.90
C LYS A 527 41.20 13.63 20.23
N ARG A 528 40.57 14.77 19.90
CA ARG A 528 41.28 15.96 19.37
C ARG A 528 42.31 16.50 20.34
N ARG A 529 41.96 16.61 21.63
CA ARG A 529 42.89 17.06 22.70
C ARG A 529 44.07 16.09 22.85
N VAL A 530 43.82 14.78 22.87
CA VAL A 530 44.89 13.74 22.91
C VAL A 530 45.78 13.81 21.68
N LYS A 531 45.23 14.02 20.47
CA LYS A 531 46.02 14.19 19.24
C LYS A 531 46.93 15.42 19.33
N LYS A 532 46.41 16.57 19.79
CA LYS A 532 47.20 17.79 20.03
C LYS A 532 48.30 17.54 21.07
N LEU A 533 48.01 16.80 22.14
CA LEU A 533 49.00 16.44 23.15
C LEU A 533 50.11 15.56 22.58
N LYS A 534 49.77 14.51 21.81
CA LYS A 534 50.74 13.65 21.13
C LYS A 534 51.64 14.43 20.16
N GLN A 535 51.06 15.37 19.40
CA GLN A 535 51.82 16.26 18.52
C GLN A 535 52.77 17.17 19.32
N SER A 536 52.30 17.71 20.44
CA SER A 536 53.12 18.57 21.30
C SER A 536 54.27 17.79 21.96
N ILE A 537 54.03 16.56 22.41
CA ILE A 537 55.08 15.68 22.94
C ILE A 537 56.11 15.35 21.86
N LYS A 538 55.68 15.01 20.64
CA LYS A 538 56.61 14.81 19.51
C LYS A 538 57.47 16.04 19.26
N ALA A 539 56.88 17.24 19.24
CA ALA A 539 57.62 18.50 19.06
C ALA A 539 58.67 18.72 20.15
N ILE A 540 58.34 18.41 21.42
CA ILE A 540 59.29 18.51 22.54
C ILE A 540 60.44 17.52 22.36
N LEU A 541 60.16 16.28 21.99
CA LEU A 541 61.22 15.28 21.74
C LEU A 541 62.16 15.72 20.61
N TYR A 542 61.64 16.33 19.54
CA TYR A 542 62.47 16.93 18.48
C TYR A 542 63.33 18.09 18.99
N LEU A 543 62.77 18.97 19.82
CA LEU A 543 63.51 20.07 20.45
C LEU A 543 64.62 19.56 21.38
N MET A 544 64.34 18.55 22.20
CA MET A 544 65.33 17.93 23.07
C MET A 544 66.44 17.22 22.29
N PHE A 545 66.08 16.51 21.21
CA PHE A 545 67.06 15.86 20.33
C PHE A 545 67.94 16.88 19.60
N SER A 546 67.34 17.96 19.07
CA SER A 546 68.08 19.08 18.48
C SER A 546 69.01 19.74 19.49
N PHE A 547 68.60 19.85 20.75
CA PHE A 547 69.43 20.40 21.83
C PHE A 547 70.61 19.47 22.18
N ALA A 548 70.40 18.15 22.22
CA ALA A 548 71.47 17.18 22.45
C ALA A 548 72.53 17.21 21.33
N LEU A 549 72.13 17.42 20.07
CA LEU A 549 73.04 17.59 18.94
C LEU A 549 73.91 18.84 19.05
N LEU A 550 73.40 19.92 19.66
CA LEU A 550 74.18 21.15 19.87
C LEU A 550 75.36 20.96 20.85
N PHE A 551 75.26 19.99 21.78
CA PHE A 551 76.36 19.64 22.69
C PHE A 551 77.50 18.88 22.01
N GLN A 552 77.31 18.38 20.78
CA GLN A 552 78.36 17.75 19.97
C GLN A 552 79.16 18.76 19.14
N LEU A 553 78.82 20.05 19.17
CA LEU A 553 79.56 21.11 18.46
C LEU A 553 80.82 21.55 19.24
N PRO A 554 81.89 22.00 18.54
CA PRO A 554 83.11 22.52 19.15
C PRO A 554 82.84 23.72 20.08
N ALA A 555 83.64 23.86 21.14
CA ALA A 555 83.43 24.81 22.25
C ALA A 555 83.26 26.28 21.82
N GLU A 556 83.86 26.69 20.70
CA GLU A 556 83.79 28.07 20.18
C GLU A 556 82.39 28.47 19.65
N LEU A 557 81.52 27.51 19.29
CA LEU A 557 80.14 27.77 18.84
C LEU A 557 79.05 27.47 19.90
N GLN A 558 79.41 26.87 21.03
CA GLN A 558 78.43 26.46 22.05
C GLN A 558 77.74 27.64 22.74
N TYR A 559 78.47 28.72 23.02
CA TYR A 559 78.01 29.73 23.97
C TYR A 559 76.77 30.50 23.50
N ARG A 560 76.74 30.92 22.23
CA ARG A 560 75.64 31.72 21.67
C ARG A 560 74.42 30.85 21.32
N ASN A 561 74.65 29.59 20.95
CA ASN A 561 73.60 28.65 20.56
C ASN A 561 72.91 28.01 21.77
N VAL A 562 73.62 27.75 22.87
CA VAL A 562 73.05 27.18 24.10
C VAL A 562 72.09 28.16 24.78
N VAL A 563 72.43 29.45 24.87
CA VAL A 563 71.54 30.46 25.47
C VAL A 563 70.27 30.63 24.62
N PHE A 564 70.40 30.71 23.29
CA PHE A 564 69.27 30.88 22.39
C PHE A 564 68.34 29.66 22.41
N THR A 565 68.88 28.44 22.37
CA THR A 565 68.06 27.23 22.46
C THR A 565 67.41 27.02 23.82
N THR A 566 68.08 27.39 24.92
CA THR A 566 67.48 27.32 26.26
C THR A 566 66.25 28.23 26.37
N ILE A 567 66.32 29.45 25.80
CA ILE A 567 65.19 30.38 25.74
C ILE A 567 64.06 29.84 24.86
N VAL A 568 64.37 29.26 23.70
CA VAL A 568 63.37 28.67 22.79
C VAL A 568 62.68 27.45 23.43
N ILE A 569 63.43 26.58 24.10
CA ILE A 569 62.87 25.44 24.85
C ILE A 569 61.95 25.94 25.97
N PHE A 570 62.37 26.96 26.71
CA PHE A 570 61.58 27.54 27.79
C PHE A 570 60.27 28.16 27.26
N LEU A 571 60.33 28.93 26.17
CA LEU A 571 59.15 29.52 25.52
C LEU A 571 58.23 28.46 24.88
N ALA A 572 58.78 27.32 24.44
CA ALA A 572 57.98 26.22 23.90
C ALA A 572 57.27 25.36 24.97
N ILE A 573 57.82 25.31 26.20
CA ILE A 573 57.25 24.52 27.31
C ILE A 573 56.11 25.28 28.02
N VAL A 574 56.16 26.61 28.09
CA VAL A 574 55.16 27.43 28.81
C VAL A 574 53.71 27.27 28.30
N PRO A 575 53.42 27.21 26.98
CA PRO A 575 52.07 26.97 26.48
C PRO A 575 51.50 25.60 26.90
N LEU A 576 52.37 24.61 27.14
CA LEU A 576 52.01 23.24 27.46
C LEU A 576 51.35 23.10 28.84
N ILE A 577 51.68 24.01 29.77
CA ILE A 577 51.19 24.03 31.15
C ILE A 577 49.69 24.37 31.21
N THR A 578 49.16 25.02 30.18
CA THR A 578 47.74 25.40 30.09
C THR A 578 46.82 24.28 29.58
N ILE A 579 47.38 23.14 29.11
CA ILE A 579 46.64 22.05 28.45
C ILE A 579 46.42 20.84 29.41
N ILE A 580 46.80 20.94 30.69
CA ILE A 580 46.69 19.84 31.66
C ILE A 580 45.23 19.70 32.17
N PRO A 581 44.60 18.50 32.12
CA PRO A 581 43.17 18.33 32.43
C PRO A 581 42.80 18.60 33.90
N LYS A 582 41.63 19.23 34.13
CA LYS A 582 41.03 19.44 35.46
C LYS A 582 40.22 18.23 35.99
N LYS A 583 39.90 17.25 35.12
CA LYS A 583 39.24 15.97 35.45
C LYS A 583 39.67 14.93 34.42
N SER A 584 40.14 13.76 34.85
CA SER A 584 40.51 12.67 33.94
C SER A 584 40.38 11.29 34.57
N THR A 585 40.22 10.26 33.72
CA THR A 585 40.26 8.82 34.05
C THR A 585 41.65 8.39 34.54
N ASP A 586 41.76 7.21 35.16
CA ASP A 586 42.97 6.76 35.88
C ASP A 586 44.23 6.61 34.99
N GLU A 587 44.10 6.23 33.72
CA GLU A 587 45.24 6.23 32.78
C GLU A 587 45.76 7.63 32.49
N VAL A 588 44.86 8.61 32.35
CA VAL A 588 45.24 10.01 32.14
C VAL A 588 45.79 10.61 33.44
N LYS A 589 45.30 10.20 34.62
CA LYS A 589 45.93 10.59 35.90
C LYS A 589 47.36 10.06 36.02
N ARG A 590 47.62 8.82 35.57
CA ARG A 590 48.97 8.24 35.53
C ARG A 590 49.89 9.01 34.59
N SER A 591 49.39 9.37 33.41
CA SER A 591 50.12 10.24 32.46
C SER A 591 50.37 11.63 33.05
N ILE A 592 49.38 12.29 33.64
CA ILE A 592 49.52 13.59 34.31
C ILE A 592 50.54 13.51 35.47
N TYR A 593 50.50 12.43 36.24
CA TYR A 593 51.44 12.19 37.35
C TYR A 593 52.87 12.03 36.85
N LEU A 594 53.09 11.25 35.78
CA LEU A 594 54.38 11.11 35.12
C LEU A 594 54.86 12.44 34.52
N THR A 595 53.98 13.22 33.87
CA THR A 595 54.33 14.54 33.32
C THR A 595 54.68 15.55 34.40
N LYS A 596 53.96 15.55 35.54
CA LYS A 596 54.27 16.39 36.71
C LYS A 596 55.60 15.99 37.36
N ARG A 597 55.91 14.70 37.46
CA ARG A 597 57.21 14.21 37.96
C ARG A 597 58.36 14.52 37.01
N ALA A 598 58.17 14.34 35.71
CA ALA A 598 59.15 14.72 34.69
C ALA A 598 59.40 16.24 34.73
N HIS A 599 58.36 17.06 34.92
CA HIS A 599 58.51 18.51 35.13
C HIS A 599 59.28 18.83 36.41
N LEU A 600 58.94 18.20 37.54
CA LEU A 600 59.67 18.39 38.79
C LEU A 600 61.15 18.00 38.61
N PHE A 601 61.42 16.93 37.86
CA PHE A 601 62.78 16.48 37.55
C PHE A 601 63.53 17.50 36.66
N VAL A 602 62.89 18.03 35.60
CA VAL A 602 63.48 19.08 34.74
C VAL A 602 63.71 20.38 35.52
N VAL A 603 62.77 20.79 36.36
CA VAL A 603 62.91 22.00 37.20
C VAL A 603 64.00 21.81 38.25
N ILE A 604 64.16 20.62 38.83
CA ILE A 604 65.20 20.36 39.83
C ILE A 604 66.59 20.20 39.20
N LEU A 605 66.71 19.58 38.02
CA LEU A 605 68.03 19.32 37.41
C LEU A 605 68.50 20.41 36.45
N VAL A 606 67.62 20.92 35.59
CA VAL A 606 68.00 21.86 34.53
C VAL A 606 68.02 23.29 35.06
N TYR A 607 67.12 23.63 35.99
CA TYR A 607 66.99 25.01 36.46
C TYR A 607 68.19 25.51 37.30
N PRO A 608 68.81 24.70 38.19
CA PRO A 608 70.04 25.10 38.87
C PRO A 608 71.18 25.31 37.88
N ILE A 609 71.25 24.52 36.80
CA ILE A 609 72.26 24.67 35.75
C ILE A 609 72.04 25.97 35.00
N VAL A 610 70.79 26.30 34.64
CA VAL A 610 70.43 27.57 33.98
C VAL A 610 70.70 28.77 34.89
N ILE A 611 70.32 28.69 36.17
CA ILE A 611 70.62 29.74 37.16
C ILE A 611 72.14 29.90 37.32
N PHE A 612 72.88 28.81 37.44
CA PHE A 612 74.33 28.84 37.62
C PHE A 612 75.04 29.43 36.40
N THR A 613 74.64 29.03 35.18
CA THR A 613 75.15 29.63 33.94
C THR A 613 74.75 31.10 33.80
N PHE A 614 73.54 31.50 34.18
CA PHE A 614 73.11 32.90 34.16
C PHE A 614 73.81 33.76 35.22
N ILE A 615 74.04 33.23 36.42
CA ILE A 615 74.78 33.93 37.49
C ILE A 615 76.23 34.16 37.04
N ASN A 616 76.88 33.15 36.45
CA ASN A 616 78.23 33.30 35.89
C ASN A 616 78.25 34.34 34.74
N LEU A 617 77.25 34.32 33.83
CA LEU A 617 77.11 35.34 32.78
C LEU A 617 76.92 36.75 33.35
N SER A 618 76.11 36.89 34.41
CA SER A 618 75.82 38.19 35.03
C SER A 618 77.03 38.77 35.77
N LEU A 619 77.87 37.89 36.33
CA LEU A 619 79.14 38.24 36.96
C LEU A 619 80.21 38.67 35.93
N GLU A 620 80.26 38.02 34.76
CA GLU A 620 81.22 38.37 33.69
C GLU A 620 80.83 39.63 32.88
N HIS A 621 79.53 39.94 32.72
CA HIS A 621 79.07 41.01 31.83
C HIS A 621 78.30 42.20 32.49
N LYS A 622 78.34 42.36 33.81
CA LYS A 622 77.72 43.49 34.55
C LYS A 622 76.24 43.76 34.19
N MET A 623 75.43 42.72 34.10
CA MET A 623 73.97 42.88 33.98
C MET A 623 73.39 43.16 35.37
N GLY A 624 72.70 44.29 35.54
CA GLY A 624 72.12 44.74 36.83
C GLY A 624 70.98 43.85 37.38
N ILE A 625 70.35 44.25 38.49
CA ILE A 625 69.45 43.46 39.38
C ILE A 625 68.20 42.82 38.70
N PHE A 626 67.90 43.17 37.45
CA PHE A 626 66.71 42.73 36.71
C PHE A 626 66.49 41.20 36.63
N PRO A 627 67.53 40.34 36.45
CA PRO A 627 67.38 38.89 36.40
C PRO A 627 66.97 38.27 37.76
N PHE A 628 67.42 38.87 38.86
CA PHE A 628 67.09 38.41 40.21
C PHE A 628 65.60 38.62 40.52
N LEU A 629 65.06 39.76 40.10
CA LEU A 629 63.63 40.06 40.19
C LEU A 629 62.78 39.10 39.35
N LEU A 630 63.23 38.74 38.15
CA LEU A 630 62.52 37.76 37.30
C LEU A 630 62.50 36.37 37.94
N GLY A 631 63.62 35.95 38.54
CA GLY A 631 63.73 34.68 39.26
C GLY A 631 62.80 34.63 40.48
N VAL A 632 62.70 35.71 41.25
CA VAL A 632 61.82 35.80 42.44
C VAL A 632 60.35 35.79 42.05
N VAL A 633 59.94 36.57 41.03
CA VAL A 633 58.56 36.57 40.52
C VAL A 633 58.15 35.17 40.04
N TYR A 634 59.09 34.43 39.46
CA TYR A 634 58.84 33.08 38.96
C TYR A 634 58.77 32.02 40.07
N ILE A 635 59.60 32.13 41.11
CA ILE A 635 59.49 31.29 42.32
C ILE A 635 58.11 31.47 42.98
N VAL A 636 57.63 32.71 43.08
CA VAL A 636 56.29 33.02 43.61
C VAL A 636 55.18 32.43 42.74
N TRP A 637 55.35 32.42 41.42
CA TRP A 637 54.41 31.81 40.48
C TRP A 637 54.37 30.27 40.59
N ILE A 638 55.53 29.62 40.69
CA ILE A 638 55.65 28.16 40.95
C ILE A 638 55.01 27.80 42.29
N TYR A 639 55.28 28.59 43.33
CA TYR A 639 54.71 28.39 44.66
C TYR A 639 53.16 28.46 44.63
N ARG A 640 52.59 29.36 43.82
CA ARG A 640 51.14 29.44 43.58
C ARG A 640 50.57 28.31 42.72
N PHE A 641 51.36 27.72 41.83
CA PHE A 641 50.88 26.67 40.92
C PHE A 641 50.88 25.27 41.57
N PHE A 642 51.75 25.02 42.54
CA PHE A 642 51.90 23.71 43.19
C PHE A 642 51.18 23.56 44.55
N LEU A 643 50.72 24.65 45.18
CA LEU A 643 49.91 24.56 46.40
C LEU A 643 48.46 24.13 46.08
N PRO A 644 47.92 23.10 46.75
CA PRO A 644 46.53 22.70 46.54
C PRO A 644 45.60 23.83 46.98
N LYS A 645 44.76 24.33 46.06
CA LYS A 645 43.66 25.23 46.42
C LYS A 645 42.76 24.47 47.41
N LYS A 646 42.63 24.97 48.65
CA LYS A 646 41.62 24.51 49.61
C LYS A 646 40.26 24.50 48.91
N ASN A 647 39.66 23.32 48.82
CA ASN A 647 38.29 23.15 48.33
C ASN A 647 37.36 24.00 49.20
N LYS A 648 36.70 25.00 48.61
CA LYS A 648 35.43 25.48 49.15
C LYS A 648 34.43 24.35 48.93
N LEU A 649 34.05 23.67 50.01
CA LEU A 649 32.79 22.95 50.10
C LEU A 649 31.68 23.96 49.80
N THR A 650 31.02 23.81 48.65
CA THR A 650 29.70 24.38 48.42
C THR A 650 28.69 23.27 48.68
N THR A 651 28.03 23.38 49.82
CA THR A 651 26.71 22.81 50.07
C THR A 651 25.71 23.49 49.12
N ASN A 652 25.19 22.70 48.18
CA ASN A 652 23.77 22.62 47.79
C ASN A 652 23.63 21.55 46.70
#